data_AF-A6ZTB1-F1
#
_entry.id   AF-A6ZTB1-F1
#
_cell.length_a   1.000
_cell.length_b   1.000
_cell.length_c   1.000
_cell.angle_alpha   90.00
_cell.angle_beta   90.00
_cell.angle_gamma   90.00
#
_symmetry.space_group_name_H-M   'P 1'
#
loop_
_entity.id
_entity.type
_entity.pdbx_description
1 polymer ?
#
loop_
_entity_poly.entity_id
_entity_poly.type
_entity_poly.pdbx_seq_one_letter_code
_entity_poly.pdbx_strand_id
1 'polypeptide(L)'
;MVCCLWVLLALLLHLDHVACEDDAYSFTSKELKAYKQEVKELFYFGFDNYLEHGYPYDEVKPISCVPKKRNFEDPTDQGTNDILGNFTITLIDSLTTIAILEDRPQFLKAVRLVERTFPDGNFDIDSTIQVFEITIRVIGSLLSSHLYATDPTKAVYLGDDYDGSLLRLAQNMADRLLPAYLTSTGLPMPRRNIKRKWDVSEFPEFLETENNVAAMASPMFEFTILSYLTGDPKYEKVTRYAFDKTWSLRTGLDLLPMSFHPEKLTPYTPMTGIGASIDSLFEYALKGAILFDDSELMEVWNVAYEALKTNCKNDWFFANVMADTGHLFVPWIDSLSAFFSGLQVLAGDLDDAIANHLMFLKMWNTFGGIPERWNFSPPEFPPLSPLERSGAVALDNILPLEWYPLRPEFFESTYFLYRATKDPFYLNIGVHLLKDLKQRFKSNCGFAGFQNVITGELQDRMETFVLSETLKYLYLLFDEENELHNSASDVIFSTEAHPMWLPQEVRSNYKRNAKFNNSVYSSHLEICQKKDREQAGENTLSQRIVGFAKSIFHKGPPDEEATDPIIDYTIDTELPGTCSIKPHHVIGDEFWYSPMLSNFDRLFEIDSRFAATLIKPSHMHNYNAIELEPGFYNRWSNPQFSTCLIPPTTEIFELLFDLPGYHQLNPLMLENKTITFETFGGRSRLKIEKLQIYQIDYYGDLITASTFQDVSRKDIFSNACDAVASLYSPTYLYRVVAINGRILPRHGSVQIKKHSPVLTSNGTREEDEFKMDGIGINDHSQLMLECTPIINLFIV
;
A
#
# COMPACT_ATOMS: atom_id res chain seq x y z
N MET A 1 -29.88 -41.26 -46.24
CA MET A 1 -29.25 -41.38 -44.91
C MET A 1 -27.75 -41.10 -44.93
N VAL A 2 -26.94 -41.77 -45.75
CA VAL A 2 -25.47 -41.54 -45.80
C VAL A 2 -25.13 -40.09 -46.18
N CYS A 3 -25.83 -39.49 -47.15
CA CYS A 3 -25.58 -38.09 -47.55
C CYS A 3 -25.93 -37.07 -46.45
N CYS A 4 -26.97 -37.30 -45.64
CA CYS A 4 -27.28 -36.45 -44.49
C CYS A 4 -26.25 -36.56 -43.37
N LEU A 5 -25.65 -37.75 -43.17
CA LEU A 5 -24.56 -37.92 -42.20
C LEU A 5 -23.30 -37.16 -42.62
N TRP A 6 -22.97 -37.13 -43.92
CA TRP A 6 -21.83 -36.34 -44.42
C TRP A 6 -22.06 -34.84 -44.33
N VAL A 7 -23.29 -34.36 -44.54
CA VAL A 7 -23.63 -32.95 -44.36
C VAL A 7 -23.64 -32.56 -42.88
N LEU A 8 -24.09 -33.44 -41.98
CA LEU A 8 -23.98 -33.23 -40.52
C LEU A 8 -22.53 -33.30 -40.04
N LEU A 9 -21.71 -34.21 -40.57
CA LEU A 9 -20.28 -34.29 -40.25
C LEU A 9 -19.53 -33.07 -40.81
N ALA A 10 -19.87 -32.59 -42.01
CA ALA A 10 -19.30 -31.38 -42.58
C ALA A 10 -19.79 -30.11 -41.88
N LEU A 11 -21.03 -30.09 -41.37
CA LEU A 11 -21.53 -29.01 -40.51
C LEU A 11 -20.89 -29.05 -39.12
N LEU A 12 -20.69 -30.23 -38.53
CA LEU A 12 -19.96 -30.39 -37.25
C LEU A 12 -18.48 -30.04 -37.40
N LEU A 13 -17.84 -30.44 -38.50
CA LEU A 13 -16.47 -30.05 -38.84
C LEU A 13 -16.36 -28.58 -39.29
N HIS A 14 -17.44 -27.93 -39.73
CA HIS A 14 -17.49 -26.48 -39.95
C HIS A 14 -17.88 -25.70 -38.70
N LEU A 15 -18.58 -26.30 -37.73
CA LEU A 15 -18.84 -25.71 -36.41
C LEU A 15 -17.60 -25.75 -35.52
N ASP A 16 -16.75 -26.78 -35.65
CA ASP A 16 -15.40 -26.81 -35.05
C ASP A 16 -14.39 -25.92 -35.80
N HIS A 17 -14.78 -25.38 -36.96
CA HIS A 17 -14.00 -24.42 -37.76
C HIS A 17 -14.66 -23.04 -37.90
N VAL A 18 -15.61 -22.68 -37.01
CA VAL A 18 -15.69 -21.28 -36.61
C VAL A 18 -14.41 -21.04 -35.84
N ALA A 19 -13.35 -20.71 -36.59
CA ALA A 19 -12.15 -20.13 -36.03
C ALA A 19 -12.63 -18.97 -35.17
N CYS A 20 -12.57 -19.15 -33.85
CA CYS A 20 -12.42 -18.01 -32.97
C CYS A 20 -11.17 -17.33 -33.54
N GLU A 21 -11.34 -16.28 -34.32
CA GLU A 21 -10.23 -15.41 -34.66
C GLU A 21 -9.53 -15.12 -33.33
N ASP A 22 -8.21 -15.30 -33.30
CA ASP A 22 -7.37 -14.93 -32.16
C ASP A 22 -7.40 -13.40 -32.05
N ASP A 23 -8.53 -12.90 -31.60
CA ASP A 23 -8.82 -11.50 -31.42
C ASP A 23 -8.03 -11.03 -30.21
N ALA A 24 -6.98 -10.25 -30.46
CA ALA A 24 -6.21 -9.63 -29.40
C ALA A 24 -7.13 -8.87 -28.43
N TYR A 25 -6.77 -8.89 -27.14
CA TYR A 25 -7.51 -8.25 -26.05
C TYR A 25 -8.86 -8.91 -25.76
N SER A 26 -9.11 -10.14 -26.22
CA SER A 26 -10.31 -10.91 -25.85
C SER A 26 -10.26 -11.43 -24.41
N PHE A 27 -9.05 -11.59 -23.87
CA PHE A 27 -8.75 -12.22 -22.58
C PHE A 27 -9.41 -13.58 -22.40
N THR A 28 -9.55 -14.33 -23.49
CA THR A 28 -9.97 -15.73 -23.43
C THR A 28 -8.97 -16.55 -22.64
N SER A 29 -9.39 -17.70 -22.09
CA SER A 29 -8.49 -18.60 -21.38
C SER A 29 -7.28 -19.04 -22.23
N LYS A 30 -7.41 -19.09 -23.56
CA LYS A 30 -6.29 -19.37 -24.47
C LYS A 30 -5.27 -18.22 -24.47
N GLU A 31 -5.75 -16.99 -24.57
CA GLU A 31 -4.92 -15.78 -24.59
C GLU A 31 -4.22 -15.57 -23.24
N LEU A 32 -4.95 -15.71 -22.12
CA LEU A 32 -4.36 -15.63 -20.76
C LEU A 32 -3.30 -16.71 -20.53
N LYS A 33 -3.53 -17.94 -20.99
CA LYS A 33 -2.52 -19.02 -20.92
C LYS A 33 -1.27 -18.70 -21.75
N ALA A 34 -1.42 -18.03 -22.89
CA ALA A 34 -0.28 -17.59 -23.69
C ALA A 34 0.53 -16.51 -22.95
N TYR A 35 -0.13 -15.48 -22.40
CA TYR A 35 0.56 -14.46 -21.60
C TYR A 35 1.25 -15.05 -20.37
N LYS A 36 0.55 -15.89 -19.59
CA LYS A 36 1.13 -16.65 -18.47
C LYS A 36 2.41 -17.39 -18.87
N GLN A 37 2.38 -18.09 -20.02
CA GLN A 37 3.53 -18.83 -20.53
C GLN A 37 4.68 -17.90 -20.92
N GLU A 38 4.40 -16.76 -21.55
CA GLU A 38 5.42 -15.74 -21.85
C GLU A 38 6.08 -15.18 -20.58
N VAL A 39 5.31 -14.92 -19.51
CA VAL A 39 5.90 -14.48 -18.23
C VAL A 39 6.79 -15.58 -17.64
N LYS A 40 6.36 -16.84 -17.69
CA LYS A 40 7.16 -17.99 -17.24
C LYS A 40 8.50 -18.09 -17.99
N GLU A 41 8.48 -17.87 -19.30
CA GLU A 41 9.69 -17.84 -20.13
C GLU A 41 10.61 -16.65 -19.79
N LEU A 42 10.05 -15.48 -19.49
CA LEU A 42 10.83 -14.33 -19.02
C LEU A 42 11.48 -14.57 -17.66
N PHE A 43 10.76 -15.23 -16.74
CA PHE A 43 11.32 -15.60 -15.44
C PHE A 43 12.53 -16.51 -15.61
N TYR A 44 12.40 -17.62 -16.36
CA TYR A 44 13.53 -18.52 -16.57
C TYR A 44 14.65 -17.87 -17.38
N PHE A 45 14.34 -16.99 -18.33
CA PHE A 45 15.36 -16.19 -18.99
C PHE A 45 16.19 -15.39 -17.98
N GLY A 46 15.57 -14.65 -17.06
CA GLY A 46 16.28 -13.88 -16.05
C GLY A 46 17.02 -14.76 -15.03
N PHE A 47 16.36 -15.81 -14.54
CA PHE A 47 16.90 -16.71 -13.52
C PHE A 47 18.10 -17.52 -14.03
N ASP A 48 17.98 -18.13 -15.23
CA ASP A 48 19.06 -18.94 -15.81
C ASP A 48 20.27 -18.07 -16.16
N ASN A 49 20.07 -16.85 -16.68
CA ASN A 49 21.17 -15.92 -16.93
C ASN A 49 21.84 -15.42 -15.64
N TYR A 50 21.07 -15.22 -14.56
CA TYR A 50 21.67 -14.99 -13.24
C TYR A 50 22.52 -16.20 -12.80
N LEU A 51 22.03 -17.43 -12.95
CA LEU A 51 22.81 -18.62 -12.59
C LEU A 51 24.09 -18.78 -13.43
N GLU A 52 24.07 -18.34 -14.70
CA GLU A 52 25.24 -18.40 -15.58
C GLU A 52 26.25 -17.28 -15.32
N HIS A 53 25.79 -16.05 -15.12
CA HIS A 53 26.64 -14.85 -15.11
C HIS A 53 26.77 -14.17 -13.74
N GLY A 54 25.78 -14.33 -12.85
CA GLY A 54 25.73 -13.71 -11.53
C GLY A 54 26.18 -14.65 -10.40
N TYR A 55 25.68 -15.88 -10.38
CA TYR A 55 25.98 -16.88 -9.35
C TYR A 55 27.49 -17.21 -9.30
N PRO A 56 28.12 -17.36 -8.12
CA PRO A 56 27.53 -17.41 -6.78
C PRO A 56 27.45 -16.04 -6.07
N TYR A 57 27.47 -14.93 -6.81
CA TYR A 57 27.26 -13.61 -6.22
C TYR A 57 25.76 -13.28 -6.12
N ASP A 58 25.46 -12.15 -5.49
CA ASP A 58 24.10 -11.79 -5.11
C ASP A 58 23.21 -11.46 -6.31
N GLU A 59 23.75 -10.73 -7.30
CA GLU A 59 23.00 -10.18 -8.44
C GLU A 59 23.80 -10.28 -9.74
N VAL A 60 23.15 -9.96 -10.86
CA VAL A 60 23.77 -9.85 -12.19
C VAL A 60 23.60 -8.45 -12.76
N LYS A 61 24.62 -7.99 -13.48
CA LYS A 61 24.56 -6.83 -14.36
C LYS A 61 24.05 -7.27 -15.73
N PRO A 62 22.78 -6.97 -16.09
CA PRO A 62 22.07 -7.61 -17.21
C PRO A 62 22.54 -7.14 -18.60
N ILE A 63 23.23 -6.00 -18.71
CA ILE A 63 23.76 -5.45 -19.97
C ILE A 63 25.18 -5.96 -20.18
N SER A 64 26.04 -5.80 -19.17
CA SER A 64 27.45 -6.21 -19.25
C SER A 64 27.69 -7.70 -18.99
N CYS A 65 26.69 -8.43 -18.51
CA CYS A 65 26.74 -9.88 -18.25
C CYS A 65 27.85 -10.27 -17.25
N VAL A 66 28.03 -9.46 -16.21
CA VAL A 66 28.98 -9.71 -15.12
C VAL A 66 28.27 -9.74 -13.77
N PRO A 67 28.82 -10.41 -12.76
CA PRO A 67 28.22 -10.41 -11.42
C PRO A 67 28.27 -9.02 -10.78
N LYS A 68 27.17 -8.61 -10.15
CA LYS A 68 27.13 -7.47 -9.23
C LYS A 68 27.40 -8.00 -7.82
N LYS A 69 28.44 -7.44 -7.20
CA LYS A 69 29.00 -7.94 -5.93
C LYS A 69 28.93 -6.86 -4.87
N ARG A 70 28.97 -7.30 -3.62
CA ARG A 70 29.30 -6.46 -2.48
C ARG A 70 30.57 -5.64 -2.74
N ASN A 71 30.56 -4.38 -2.33
CA ASN A 71 31.73 -3.52 -2.37
C ASN A 71 32.50 -3.61 -1.05
N PHE A 72 33.46 -4.52 -0.98
CA PHE A 72 34.32 -4.68 0.21
C PHE A 72 35.36 -3.57 0.36
N GLU A 73 35.63 -2.80 -0.69
CA GLU A 73 36.64 -1.73 -0.69
C GLU A 73 36.08 -0.46 -0.05
N ASP A 74 34.78 -0.21 -0.19
CA ASP A 74 34.10 0.94 0.37
C ASP A 74 32.94 0.53 1.28
N PRO A 75 33.13 0.54 2.62
CA PRO A 75 32.06 0.22 3.57
C PRO A 75 30.95 1.28 3.60
N THR A 76 31.12 2.45 2.94
CA THR A 76 30.13 3.53 2.89
C THR A 76 29.17 3.42 1.69
N ASP A 77 29.41 2.49 0.76
CA ASP A 77 28.51 2.15 -0.35
C ASP A 77 27.26 1.41 0.15
N GLN A 78 26.43 2.10 0.95
CA GLN A 78 25.23 1.54 1.60
C GLN A 78 24.24 0.99 0.58
N GLY A 79 24.02 1.72 -0.53
CA GLY A 79 23.10 1.29 -1.59
C GLY A 79 23.47 -0.06 -2.23
N THR A 80 24.75 -0.45 -2.22
CA THR A 80 25.19 -1.79 -2.61
C THR A 80 25.26 -2.74 -1.41
N ASN A 81 25.88 -2.31 -0.32
CA ASN A 81 26.29 -3.19 0.78
C ASN A 81 25.16 -3.57 1.73
N ASP A 82 24.05 -2.84 1.76
CA ASP A 82 22.93 -3.15 2.65
C ASP A 82 22.22 -4.45 2.26
N ILE A 83 22.14 -4.71 0.96
CA ILE A 83 21.48 -5.87 0.36
C ILE A 83 22.51 -6.96 0.01
N LEU A 84 23.65 -6.59 -0.58
CA LEU A 84 24.63 -7.55 -1.09
C LEU A 84 25.55 -8.05 0.02
N GLY A 85 25.16 -9.13 0.67
CA GLY A 85 25.92 -9.80 1.73
C GLY A 85 26.73 -11.01 1.28
N ASN A 86 26.79 -11.30 -0.03
CA ASN A 86 27.40 -12.47 -0.64
C ASN A 86 26.68 -13.78 -0.26
N PHE A 87 25.35 -13.77 -0.34
CA PHE A 87 24.42 -14.84 0.04
C PHE A 87 23.75 -15.54 -1.15
N THR A 88 24.15 -15.25 -2.38
CA THR A 88 23.39 -15.67 -3.58
C THR A 88 21.94 -15.19 -3.52
N ILE A 89 21.73 -13.93 -3.12
CA ILE A 89 20.38 -13.46 -2.74
C ILE A 89 19.35 -13.62 -3.86
N THR A 90 19.71 -13.41 -5.15
CA THR A 90 18.78 -13.68 -6.27
C THR A 90 18.33 -15.15 -6.33
N LEU A 91 19.21 -16.12 -6.02
CA LEU A 91 18.85 -17.53 -5.96
C LEU A 91 17.81 -17.77 -4.86
N ILE A 92 18.08 -17.26 -3.65
CA ILE A 92 17.20 -17.48 -2.50
C ILE A 92 15.85 -16.80 -2.75
N ASP A 93 15.84 -15.53 -3.13
CA ASP A 93 14.65 -14.70 -3.28
C ASP A 93 13.70 -15.25 -4.37
N SER A 94 14.27 -15.83 -5.44
CA SER A 94 13.51 -16.40 -6.56
C SER A 94 12.85 -17.76 -6.26
N LEU A 95 13.18 -18.45 -5.16
CA LEU A 95 12.65 -19.79 -4.86
C LEU A 95 11.12 -19.83 -4.84
N THR A 96 10.51 -18.82 -4.21
CA THR A 96 9.06 -18.73 -4.08
C THR A 96 8.36 -18.47 -5.41
N THR A 97 9.02 -17.78 -6.36
CA THR A 97 8.48 -17.64 -7.72
C THR A 97 8.48 -18.99 -8.43
N ILE A 98 9.55 -19.80 -8.32
CA ILE A 98 9.58 -21.15 -8.91
C ILE A 98 8.43 -22.01 -8.38
N ALA A 99 8.12 -21.90 -7.09
CA ALA A 99 6.98 -22.57 -6.48
C ALA A 99 5.64 -22.14 -7.09
N ILE A 100 5.42 -20.83 -7.27
CA ILE A 100 4.20 -20.25 -7.88
C ILE A 100 4.05 -20.62 -9.36
N LEU A 101 5.16 -20.83 -10.07
CA LEU A 101 5.16 -21.34 -11.45
C LEU A 101 4.78 -22.83 -11.54
N GLU A 102 4.48 -23.46 -10.39
CA GLU A 102 4.09 -24.87 -10.21
C GLU A 102 5.12 -25.85 -10.82
N ASP A 103 6.40 -25.46 -10.84
CA ASP A 103 7.50 -26.26 -11.40
C ASP A 103 8.23 -27.02 -10.29
N ARG A 104 7.62 -28.13 -9.83
CA ARG A 104 8.21 -28.97 -8.77
C ARG A 104 9.63 -29.45 -9.10
N PRO A 105 9.96 -29.95 -10.31
CA PRO A 105 11.32 -30.36 -10.63
C PRO A 105 12.36 -29.23 -10.48
N GLN A 106 12.05 -28.03 -10.99
CA GLN A 106 12.97 -26.89 -10.86
C GLN A 106 13.04 -26.38 -9.44
N PHE A 107 11.92 -26.40 -8.70
CA PHE A 107 11.89 -26.04 -7.29
C PHE A 107 12.83 -26.94 -6.48
N LEU A 108 12.72 -28.27 -6.63
CA LEU A 108 13.63 -29.22 -5.99
C LEU A 108 15.09 -28.95 -6.37
N LYS A 109 15.37 -28.71 -7.66
CA LYS A 109 16.73 -28.41 -8.14
C LYS A 109 17.31 -27.14 -7.51
N ALA A 110 16.49 -26.09 -7.38
CA ALA A 110 16.89 -24.83 -6.75
C ALA A 110 17.11 -24.99 -5.24
N VAL A 111 16.25 -25.73 -4.53
CA VAL A 111 16.44 -26.08 -3.11
C VAL A 111 17.75 -26.85 -2.91
N ARG A 112 18.02 -27.87 -3.74
CA ARG A 112 19.30 -28.60 -3.71
C ARG A 112 20.51 -27.74 -4.08
N LEU A 113 20.31 -26.67 -4.85
CA LEU A 113 21.39 -25.71 -5.11
C LEU A 113 21.70 -24.91 -3.85
N VAL A 114 20.69 -24.38 -3.16
CA VAL A 114 20.85 -23.68 -1.87
C VAL A 114 21.55 -24.57 -0.84
N GLU A 115 21.14 -25.84 -0.71
CA GLU A 115 21.79 -26.79 0.20
C GLU A 115 23.27 -27.02 -0.13
N ARG A 116 23.64 -27.04 -1.42
CA ARG A 116 25.04 -27.16 -1.85
C ARG A 116 25.84 -25.87 -1.65
N THR A 117 25.19 -24.72 -1.76
CA THR A 117 25.79 -23.42 -1.48
C THR A 117 26.04 -23.24 0.02
N PHE A 118 25.15 -23.78 0.88
CA PHE A 118 25.22 -23.70 2.34
C PHE A 118 25.18 -25.11 2.99
N PRO A 119 26.22 -25.95 2.81
CA PRO A 119 26.19 -27.37 3.21
C PRO A 119 26.09 -27.58 4.73
N ASP A 120 26.59 -26.63 5.53
CA ASP A 120 26.51 -26.67 7.00
C ASP A 120 25.25 -25.97 7.55
N GLY A 121 24.35 -25.48 6.68
CA GLY A 121 23.16 -24.73 7.07
C GLY A 121 23.47 -23.43 7.82
N ASN A 122 24.60 -22.77 7.48
CA ASN A 122 25.14 -21.67 8.27
C ASN A 122 25.58 -20.48 7.41
N PHE A 123 25.11 -19.28 7.77
CA PHE A 123 25.54 -18.01 7.17
C PHE A 123 26.77 -17.43 7.88
N ASP A 124 27.92 -18.11 7.81
CA ASP A 124 29.16 -17.64 8.45
C ASP A 124 30.01 -16.70 7.58
N ILE A 125 29.41 -15.61 7.13
CA ILE A 125 30.01 -14.68 6.16
C ILE A 125 30.33 -13.36 6.85
N ASP A 126 31.57 -12.86 6.71
CA ASP A 126 31.97 -11.56 7.29
C ASP A 126 31.39 -10.43 6.43
N SER A 127 30.14 -10.07 6.67
CA SER A 127 29.43 -9.04 5.93
C SER A 127 28.50 -8.24 6.83
N THR A 128 28.53 -6.92 6.65
CA THR A 128 27.64 -5.96 7.31
C THR A 128 26.47 -5.68 6.40
N ILE A 129 25.27 -6.03 6.83
CA ILE A 129 24.04 -5.94 6.04
C ILE A 129 22.96 -5.21 6.82
N GLN A 130 21.91 -4.76 6.12
CA GLN A 130 20.75 -4.15 6.74
C GLN A 130 19.79 -5.22 7.24
N VAL A 131 19.37 -5.12 8.51
CA VAL A 131 18.54 -6.15 9.17
C VAL A 131 17.21 -6.34 8.44
N PHE A 132 16.59 -5.25 8.00
CA PHE A 132 15.33 -5.25 7.27
C PHE A 132 15.42 -6.02 5.94
N GLU A 133 16.33 -5.61 5.05
CA GLU A 133 16.49 -6.20 3.72
C GLU A 133 16.71 -7.72 3.77
N ILE A 134 17.57 -8.18 4.68
CA ILE A 134 17.85 -9.61 4.81
C ILE A 134 16.68 -10.36 5.45
N THR A 135 15.87 -9.70 6.29
CA THR A 135 14.68 -10.33 6.84
C THR A 135 13.64 -10.58 5.76
N ILE A 136 13.28 -9.57 4.98
CA ILE A 136 12.18 -9.69 4.01
C ILE A 136 12.57 -10.58 2.82
N ARG A 137 13.83 -10.50 2.33
CA ARG A 137 14.34 -11.28 1.17
C ARG A 137 14.79 -12.69 1.55
N VAL A 138 15.71 -12.81 2.51
CA VAL A 138 16.34 -14.11 2.82
C VAL A 138 15.50 -14.93 3.76
N ILE A 139 15.14 -14.38 4.93
CA ILE A 139 14.33 -15.11 5.91
C ILE A 139 12.92 -15.35 5.33
N GLY A 140 12.29 -14.32 4.76
CA GLY A 140 11.00 -14.42 4.10
C GLY A 140 10.95 -15.52 3.03
N SER A 141 11.87 -15.52 2.06
CA SER A 141 11.88 -16.54 1.01
C SER A 141 12.12 -17.94 1.55
N LEU A 142 13.06 -18.12 2.49
CA LEU A 142 13.37 -19.43 3.07
C LEU A 142 12.18 -20.01 3.85
N LEU A 143 11.45 -19.17 4.60
CA LEU A 143 10.24 -19.57 5.32
C LEU A 143 9.11 -19.94 4.37
N SER A 144 8.82 -19.09 3.38
CA SER A 144 7.77 -19.38 2.39
C SER A 144 8.09 -20.64 1.57
N SER A 145 9.33 -20.78 1.13
CA SER A 145 9.78 -21.98 0.40
C SER A 145 9.72 -23.25 1.28
N HIS A 146 9.99 -23.13 2.58
CA HIS A 146 9.79 -24.23 3.52
C HIS A 146 8.30 -24.63 3.62
N LEU A 147 7.39 -23.67 3.68
CA LEU A 147 5.95 -23.94 3.70
C LEU A 147 5.52 -24.68 2.41
N TYR A 148 5.94 -24.21 1.24
CA TYR A 148 5.70 -24.90 -0.04
C TYR A 148 6.26 -26.33 -0.08
N ALA A 149 7.47 -26.53 0.45
CA ALA A 149 8.13 -27.83 0.44
C ALA A 149 7.47 -28.86 1.38
N THR A 150 6.75 -28.40 2.41
CA THR A 150 6.21 -29.24 3.50
C THR A 150 4.70 -29.38 3.51
N ASP A 151 3.96 -28.50 2.84
CA ASP A 151 2.51 -28.57 2.76
C ASP A 151 2.05 -29.49 1.60
N PRO A 152 1.40 -30.63 1.88
CA PRO A 152 0.97 -31.60 0.87
C PRO A 152 -0.14 -31.08 -0.06
N THR A 153 -0.74 -29.91 0.24
CA THR A 153 -1.75 -29.29 -0.62
C THR A 153 -1.15 -28.48 -1.77
N LYS A 154 0.17 -28.21 -1.73
CA LYS A 154 0.85 -27.34 -2.70
C LYS A 154 1.41 -28.12 -3.87
N ALA A 155 1.37 -27.53 -5.06
CA ALA A 155 1.82 -28.14 -6.32
C ALA A 155 3.28 -28.59 -6.30
N VAL A 156 4.13 -27.92 -5.50
CA VAL A 156 5.56 -28.19 -5.40
C VAL A 156 6.00 -28.91 -4.12
N TYR A 157 5.05 -29.53 -3.40
CA TYR A 157 5.33 -30.33 -2.20
C TYR A 157 6.47 -31.34 -2.43
N LEU A 158 7.47 -31.34 -1.55
CA LEU A 158 8.67 -32.16 -1.71
C LEU A 158 8.64 -33.45 -0.89
N GLY A 159 7.93 -33.48 0.24
CA GLY A 159 7.86 -34.67 1.10
C GLY A 159 9.24 -35.18 1.51
N ASP A 160 9.50 -36.48 1.33
CA ASP A 160 10.78 -37.13 1.71
C ASP A 160 12.01 -36.56 0.97
N ASP A 161 11.83 -35.85 -0.15
CA ASP A 161 12.92 -35.18 -0.87
C ASP A 161 13.44 -33.93 -0.14
N TYR A 162 12.83 -33.51 0.98
CA TYR A 162 13.20 -32.31 1.72
C TYR A 162 13.29 -32.59 3.22
N ASP A 163 14.40 -32.19 3.84
CA ASP A 163 14.72 -32.53 5.24
C ASP A 163 14.50 -31.37 6.22
N GLY A 164 13.91 -30.25 5.79
CA GLY A 164 13.77 -29.03 6.59
C GLY A 164 14.96 -28.05 6.53
N SER A 165 15.92 -28.24 5.60
CA SER A 165 17.14 -27.42 5.46
C SER A 165 16.87 -25.92 5.40
N LEU A 166 15.90 -25.48 4.59
CA LEU A 166 15.55 -24.05 4.46
C LEU A 166 15.09 -23.41 5.78
N LEU A 167 14.28 -24.09 6.59
CA LEU A 167 13.85 -23.56 7.90
C LEU A 167 15.03 -23.44 8.86
N ARG A 168 15.94 -24.42 8.89
CA ARG A 168 17.17 -24.35 9.70
C ARG A 168 18.06 -23.19 9.27
N LEU A 169 18.15 -22.96 7.96
CA LEU A 169 18.94 -21.86 7.39
C LEU A 169 18.30 -20.49 7.71
N ALA A 170 16.97 -20.37 7.63
CA ALA A 170 16.24 -19.17 8.05
C ALA A 170 16.46 -18.88 9.54
N GLN A 171 16.34 -19.91 10.38
CA GLN A 171 16.61 -19.82 11.82
C GLN A 171 18.04 -19.35 12.11
N ASN A 172 19.03 -19.89 11.40
CA ASN A 172 20.42 -19.48 11.55
C ASN A 172 20.64 -18.00 11.22
N MET A 173 20.04 -17.50 10.13
CA MET A 173 20.10 -16.08 9.80
C MET A 173 19.39 -15.24 10.87
N ALA A 174 18.20 -15.63 11.30
CA ALA A 174 17.44 -14.92 12.33
C ALA A 174 18.21 -14.83 13.67
N ASP A 175 18.85 -15.92 14.11
CA ASP A 175 19.71 -15.93 15.30
C ASP A 175 20.91 -14.97 15.18
N ARG A 176 21.39 -14.74 13.95
CA ARG A 176 22.41 -13.73 13.66
C ARG A 176 21.81 -12.32 13.65
N LEU A 177 20.59 -12.09 13.19
CA LEU A 177 20.03 -10.73 13.14
C LEU A 177 19.44 -10.25 14.47
N LEU A 178 18.84 -11.16 15.25
CA LEU A 178 18.10 -10.83 16.49
C LEU A 178 18.90 -10.03 17.53
N PRO A 179 20.23 -10.18 17.70
CA PRO A 179 21.01 -9.33 18.60
C PRO A 179 20.98 -7.83 18.26
N ALA A 180 20.60 -7.42 17.04
CA ALA A 180 20.44 -6.01 16.69
C ALA A 180 19.38 -5.29 17.56
N TYR A 181 18.47 -6.05 18.18
CA TYR A 181 17.40 -5.54 19.06
C TYR A 181 17.84 -5.38 20.52
N LEU A 182 19.05 -5.81 20.89
CA LEU A 182 19.59 -5.68 22.25
C LEU A 182 20.05 -4.24 22.59
N THR A 183 19.36 -3.24 22.04
CA THR A 183 19.58 -1.82 22.30
C THR A 183 18.92 -1.39 23.60
N SER A 184 19.24 -0.19 24.08
CA SER A 184 18.66 0.32 25.33
C SER A 184 17.15 0.56 25.28
N THR A 185 16.58 0.70 24.08
CA THR A 185 15.17 0.96 23.77
C THR A 185 14.41 -0.28 23.29
N GLY A 186 15.12 -1.31 22.83
CA GLY A 186 14.56 -2.51 22.20
C GLY A 186 14.23 -2.34 20.71
N LEU A 187 14.51 -1.17 20.12
CA LEU A 187 14.44 -0.95 18.68
C LEU A 187 15.72 -1.44 18.01
N PRO A 188 15.65 -2.06 16.81
CA PRO A 188 16.84 -2.62 16.18
C PRO A 188 17.77 -1.53 15.66
N MET A 189 19.06 -1.78 15.78
CA MET A 189 20.05 -1.07 14.98
C MET A 189 19.84 -1.41 13.49
N PRO A 190 20.03 -0.45 12.56
CA PRO A 190 19.71 -0.65 11.15
C PRO A 190 20.57 -1.74 10.49
N ARG A 191 21.84 -1.83 10.88
CA ARG A 191 22.82 -2.72 10.25
C ARG A 191 23.55 -3.57 11.28
N ARG A 192 24.01 -4.74 10.85
CA ARG A 192 24.78 -5.67 11.67
C ARG A 192 25.74 -6.48 10.83
N ASN A 193 26.92 -6.76 11.38
CA ASN A 193 27.81 -7.78 10.83
C ASN A 193 27.35 -9.17 11.27
N ILE A 194 27.08 -10.06 10.33
CA ILE A 194 26.47 -11.35 10.68
C ILE A 194 27.46 -12.38 11.24
N LYS A 195 28.77 -12.24 11.02
CA LYS A 195 29.81 -13.16 11.54
C LYS A 195 30.32 -12.77 12.91
N ARG A 196 30.52 -11.48 13.15
CA ARG A 196 31.13 -10.97 14.39
C ARG A 196 30.15 -11.08 15.56
N LYS A 197 30.70 -11.24 16.77
CA LYS A 197 29.90 -11.10 18.00
C LYS A 197 29.48 -9.64 18.14
N TRP A 198 28.30 -9.42 18.70
CA TRP A 198 27.75 -8.08 18.87
C TRP A 198 28.60 -7.28 19.86
N ASP A 199 29.34 -6.28 19.36
CA ASP A 199 29.99 -5.24 20.16
C ASP A 199 29.69 -3.88 19.52
N VAL A 200 28.81 -3.12 20.16
CA VAL A 200 28.37 -1.78 19.71
C VAL A 200 29.57 -0.81 19.61
N SER A 201 30.64 -1.06 20.37
CA SER A 201 31.82 -0.16 20.39
C SER A 201 32.73 -0.27 19.15
N GLU A 202 32.53 -1.28 18.30
CA GLU A 202 33.36 -1.53 17.11
C GLU A 202 32.74 -1.03 15.79
N PHE A 203 31.52 -0.49 15.82
CA PHE A 203 30.81 -0.08 14.60
C PHE A 203 30.95 1.44 14.33
N PRO A 204 31.16 1.86 13.07
CA PRO A 204 31.15 3.27 12.73
C PRO A 204 29.79 3.94 13.02
N GLU A 205 29.81 5.06 13.74
CA GLU A 205 28.60 5.79 14.18
C GLU A 205 27.60 6.06 13.03
N PHE A 206 28.08 6.39 11.82
CA PHE A 206 27.21 6.66 10.67
C PHE A 206 26.38 5.45 10.18
N LEU A 207 26.76 4.22 10.53
CA LEU A 207 26.02 3.00 10.18
C LEU A 207 24.92 2.68 11.20
N GLU A 208 24.82 3.45 12.28
CA GLU A 208 24.03 3.16 13.47
C GLU A 208 22.97 4.21 13.78
N THR A 209 23.11 5.41 13.21
CA THR A 209 22.41 6.59 13.70
C THR A 209 20.95 6.65 13.23
N GLU A 210 20.64 6.28 11.99
CA GLU A 210 19.28 6.38 11.42
C GLU A 210 18.72 5.00 11.07
N ASN A 211 17.51 4.70 11.55
CA ASN A 211 16.74 3.56 11.12
C ASN A 211 15.33 4.01 10.70
N ASN A 212 14.84 3.49 9.59
CA ASN A 212 13.52 3.84 9.10
C ASN A 212 12.43 3.02 9.82
N VAL A 213 11.20 3.53 9.80
CA VAL A 213 10.08 2.93 10.53
C VAL A 213 9.75 1.53 10.02
N ALA A 214 9.76 1.34 8.70
CA ALA A 214 9.64 0.02 8.08
C ALA A 214 10.66 -0.97 8.65
N ALA A 215 11.94 -0.61 8.68
CA ALA A 215 13.02 -1.47 9.15
C ALA A 215 12.99 -1.76 10.65
N MET A 216 12.39 -0.87 11.46
CA MET A 216 12.22 -1.11 12.89
C MET A 216 11.04 -2.03 13.21
N ALA A 217 9.99 -2.01 12.38
CA ALA A 217 8.71 -2.66 12.69
C ALA A 217 8.44 -3.90 11.84
N SER A 218 8.71 -3.84 10.54
CA SER A 218 8.33 -4.87 9.57
C SER A 218 8.99 -6.25 9.81
N PRO A 219 10.23 -6.39 10.29
CA PRO A 219 10.77 -7.73 10.60
C PRO A 219 9.89 -8.58 11.54
N MET A 220 8.95 -7.97 12.28
CA MET A 220 7.95 -8.65 13.09
C MET A 220 7.20 -9.76 12.35
N PHE A 221 6.86 -9.58 11.08
CA PHE A 221 6.03 -10.54 10.35
C PHE A 221 6.77 -11.87 10.12
N GLU A 222 7.96 -11.84 9.52
CA GLU A 222 8.76 -13.02 9.25
C GLU A 222 9.24 -13.69 10.55
N PHE A 223 9.65 -12.90 11.54
CA PHE A 223 10.08 -13.43 12.84
C PHE A 223 8.93 -14.10 13.60
N THR A 224 7.70 -13.60 13.47
CA THR A 224 6.51 -14.25 14.03
C THR A 224 6.24 -15.59 13.36
N ILE A 225 6.31 -15.66 12.02
CA ILE A 225 6.20 -16.94 11.28
C ILE A 225 7.28 -17.92 11.73
N LEU A 226 8.53 -17.46 11.88
CA LEU A 226 9.62 -18.29 12.36
C LEU A 226 9.36 -18.83 13.77
N SER A 227 8.80 -18.04 14.68
CA SER A 227 8.38 -18.52 16.01
C SER A 227 7.34 -19.63 15.92
N TYR A 228 6.32 -19.47 15.09
CA TYR A 228 5.31 -20.51 14.86
C TYR A 228 5.93 -21.82 14.35
N LEU A 229 6.85 -21.74 13.37
CA LEU A 229 7.45 -22.91 12.74
C LEU A 229 8.52 -23.60 13.60
N THR A 230 9.25 -22.85 14.44
CA THR A 230 10.32 -23.40 15.28
C THR A 230 9.90 -23.72 16.70
N GLY A 231 8.78 -23.15 17.17
CA GLY A 231 8.37 -23.22 18.57
C GLY A 231 9.17 -22.31 19.52
N ASP A 232 10.06 -21.45 19.02
CA ASP A 232 10.89 -20.54 19.81
C ASP A 232 10.29 -19.11 19.83
N PRO A 233 9.68 -18.66 20.94
CA PRO A 233 8.98 -17.37 20.98
C PRO A 233 9.89 -16.14 20.95
N LYS A 234 11.21 -16.30 21.07
CA LYS A 234 12.12 -15.15 21.14
C LYS A 234 12.02 -14.27 19.89
N TYR A 235 11.76 -14.86 18.73
CA TYR A 235 11.65 -14.13 17.47
C TYR A 235 10.43 -13.21 17.50
N GLU A 236 9.23 -13.78 17.64
CA GLU A 236 7.97 -13.04 17.79
C GLU A 236 8.06 -11.99 18.91
N LYS A 237 8.44 -12.38 20.14
CA LYS A 237 8.35 -11.48 21.31
C LYS A 237 9.26 -10.26 21.22
N VAL A 238 10.46 -10.43 20.67
CA VAL A 238 11.42 -9.33 20.52
C VAL A 238 10.97 -8.39 19.41
N THR A 239 10.64 -8.91 18.24
CA THR A 239 10.26 -8.07 17.09
C THR A 239 8.86 -7.47 17.26
N ARG A 240 7.95 -8.15 17.98
CA ARG A 240 6.64 -7.58 18.30
C ARG A 240 6.76 -6.38 19.24
N TYR A 241 7.60 -6.49 20.27
CA TYR A 241 7.91 -5.34 21.12
C TYR A 241 8.46 -4.16 20.31
N ALA A 242 9.35 -4.41 19.35
CA ALA A 242 9.89 -3.36 18.48
C ALA A 242 8.81 -2.70 17.62
N PHE A 243 7.92 -3.48 17.01
CA PHE A 243 6.75 -2.97 16.28
C PHE A 243 5.89 -2.05 17.17
N ASP A 244 5.50 -2.52 18.36
CA ASP A 244 4.65 -1.76 19.28
C ASP A 244 5.37 -0.49 19.77
N LYS A 245 6.68 -0.60 20.04
CA LYS A 245 7.51 0.53 20.44
C LYS A 245 7.58 1.58 19.34
N THR A 246 7.81 1.18 18.08
CA THR A 246 7.80 2.10 16.95
C THR A 246 6.44 2.76 16.78
N TRP A 247 5.33 2.01 16.88
CA TRP A 247 3.97 2.58 16.83
C TRP A 247 3.68 3.56 17.98
N SER A 248 4.34 3.40 19.12
CA SER A 248 4.22 4.33 20.25
C SER A 248 4.87 5.70 20.03
N LEU A 249 5.73 5.84 19.01
CA LEU A 249 6.44 7.08 18.70
C LEU A 249 5.63 8.07 17.84
N ARG A 250 4.38 7.73 17.53
CA ARG A 250 3.53 8.57 16.68
C ARG A 250 3.17 9.90 17.34
N THR A 251 2.88 10.89 16.52
CA THR A 251 2.49 12.23 16.96
C THR A 251 1.05 12.26 17.47
N GLY A 252 0.60 13.42 17.95
CA GLY A 252 -0.81 13.63 18.31
C GLY A 252 -1.81 13.52 17.15
N LEU A 253 -1.32 13.45 15.90
CA LEU A 253 -2.14 13.20 14.71
C LEU A 253 -2.20 11.71 14.33
N ASP A 254 -1.67 10.83 15.19
CA ASP A 254 -1.49 9.39 14.95
C ASP A 254 -0.63 9.07 13.71
N LEU A 255 0.21 10.02 13.28
CA LEU A 255 1.18 9.85 12.20
C LEU A 255 2.58 9.59 12.76
N LEU A 256 3.37 8.80 12.03
CA LEU A 256 4.76 8.52 12.37
C LEU A 256 5.72 9.24 11.41
N PRO A 257 6.70 10.00 11.91
CA PRO A 257 7.89 10.34 11.15
C PRO A 257 8.53 9.11 10.50
N MET A 258 9.05 9.23 9.28
CA MET A 258 9.56 8.10 8.49
C MET A 258 10.81 7.41 9.06
N SER A 259 11.61 8.10 9.89
CA SER A 259 12.85 7.54 10.44
C SER A 259 13.24 8.17 11.76
N PHE A 260 13.95 7.38 12.58
CA PHE A 260 14.34 7.72 13.94
C PHE A 260 15.76 7.26 14.24
N HIS A 261 16.34 7.86 15.27
CA HIS A 261 17.51 7.28 15.92
C HIS A 261 17.05 6.19 16.89
N PRO A 262 17.43 4.91 16.70
CA PRO A 262 16.84 3.79 17.44
C PRO A 262 17.09 3.87 18.96
N GLU A 263 18.23 4.42 19.39
CA GLU A 263 18.52 4.65 20.82
C GLU A 263 17.99 5.98 21.37
N LYS A 264 18.10 7.09 20.62
CA LYS A 264 17.72 8.43 21.12
C LYS A 264 16.22 8.72 20.96
N LEU A 265 15.52 7.95 20.14
CA LEU A 265 14.10 8.11 19.79
C LEU A 265 13.77 9.46 19.14
N THR A 266 14.79 10.16 18.62
CA THR A 266 14.62 11.43 17.92
C THR A 266 14.35 11.20 16.44
N PRO A 267 13.31 11.80 15.84
CA PRO A 267 13.07 11.70 14.41
C PRO A 267 14.16 12.44 13.61
N TYR A 268 14.52 11.91 12.45
CA TYR A 268 15.46 12.57 11.52
C TYR A 268 14.80 13.64 10.66
N THR A 269 13.57 13.36 10.26
CA THR A 269 12.73 14.26 9.47
C THR A 269 11.32 14.24 10.08
N PRO A 270 10.58 15.36 10.08
CA PRO A 270 9.17 15.35 10.44
C PRO A 270 8.30 14.73 9.33
N MET A 271 8.88 14.36 8.18
CA MET A 271 8.14 13.82 7.03
C MET A 271 7.46 12.49 7.35
N THR A 272 6.21 12.36 6.90
CA THR A 272 5.42 11.13 6.88
C THR A 272 4.63 11.04 5.58
N GLY A 273 4.09 9.85 5.30
CA GLY A 273 3.41 9.51 4.06
C GLY A 273 3.19 8.00 3.99
N ILE A 274 2.97 7.49 2.79
CA ILE A 274 2.80 6.05 2.54
C ILE A 274 3.99 5.43 1.80
N GLY A 275 4.95 6.23 1.36
CA GLY A 275 6.05 5.78 0.50
C GLY A 275 7.22 5.18 1.27
N ALA A 276 8.39 5.21 0.62
CA ALA A 276 9.63 4.63 1.12
C ALA A 276 9.92 5.02 2.57
N SER A 277 10.45 4.09 3.36
CA SER A 277 10.84 4.22 4.78
C SER A 277 9.74 3.94 5.81
N ILE A 278 8.47 3.89 5.41
CA ILE A 278 7.34 3.65 6.33
C ILE A 278 6.31 2.67 5.77
N ASP A 279 6.12 2.62 4.46
CA ASP A 279 5.32 1.66 3.69
C ASP A 279 4.89 0.38 4.43
N SER A 280 5.84 -0.55 4.64
CA SER A 280 5.60 -1.92 5.10
C SER A 280 5.18 -2.01 6.58
N LEU A 281 5.29 -0.93 7.36
CA LEU A 281 4.64 -0.84 8.67
C LEU A 281 3.12 -1.04 8.51
N PHE A 282 2.53 -0.31 7.56
CA PHE A 282 1.08 -0.35 7.33
C PHE A 282 0.68 -1.70 6.74
N GLU A 283 1.49 -2.23 5.83
CA GLU A 283 1.30 -3.56 5.29
C GLU A 283 1.24 -4.60 6.40
N TYR A 284 2.22 -4.63 7.30
CA TYR A 284 2.32 -5.68 8.30
C TYR A 284 1.43 -5.47 9.51
N ALA A 285 0.90 -4.26 9.72
CA ALA A 285 -0.26 -4.07 10.57
C ALA A 285 -1.46 -4.86 10.00
N LEU A 286 -1.88 -4.60 8.76
CA LEU A 286 -3.06 -5.27 8.18
C LEU A 286 -2.82 -6.75 7.88
N LYS A 287 -1.75 -7.06 7.14
CA LYS A 287 -1.36 -8.43 6.75
C LYS A 287 -1.09 -9.29 7.99
N GLY A 288 -0.43 -8.74 9.00
CA GLY A 288 -0.18 -9.41 10.28
C GLY A 288 -1.47 -9.63 11.08
N ALA A 289 -2.37 -8.66 11.12
CA ALA A 289 -3.68 -8.81 11.77
C ALA A 289 -4.47 -9.99 11.18
N ILE A 290 -4.49 -10.11 9.85
CA ILE A 290 -5.18 -11.20 9.14
C ILE A 290 -4.46 -12.53 9.36
N LEU A 291 -3.15 -12.60 9.08
CA LEU A 291 -2.43 -13.86 9.13
C LEU A 291 -2.30 -14.39 10.56
N PHE A 292 -2.12 -13.55 11.57
CA PHE A 292 -1.92 -13.99 12.95
C PHE A 292 -3.20 -14.01 13.79
N ASP A 293 -4.34 -13.55 13.25
CA ASP A 293 -5.58 -13.33 14.00
C ASP A 293 -5.35 -12.39 15.19
N ASP A 294 -4.78 -11.20 14.89
CA ASP A 294 -4.29 -10.23 15.87
C ASP A 294 -5.10 -8.93 15.82
N SER A 295 -5.97 -8.75 16.82
CA SER A 295 -6.82 -7.57 16.92
C SER A 295 -6.06 -6.27 17.23
N GLU A 296 -4.89 -6.36 17.85
CA GLU A 296 -4.09 -5.16 18.16
C GLU A 296 -3.45 -4.60 16.90
N LEU A 297 -2.95 -5.46 16.01
CA LEU A 297 -2.45 -5.04 14.70
C LEU A 297 -3.58 -4.46 13.82
N MET A 298 -4.79 -5.02 13.92
CA MET A 298 -5.95 -4.47 13.20
C MET A 298 -6.29 -3.05 13.69
N GLU A 299 -6.19 -2.80 15.01
CA GLU A 299 -6.38 -1.47 15.57
C GLU A 299 -5.30 -0.49 15.08
N VAL A 300 -4.03 -0.92 15.02
CA VAL A 300 -2.95 -0.12 14.45
C VAL A 300 -3.25 0.27 13.01
N TRP A 301 -3.68 -0.69 12.17
CA TRP A 301 -4.08 -0.41 10.79
C TRP A 301 -5.23 0.61 10.72
N ASN A 302 -6.31 0.40 11.48
CA ASN A 302 -7.47 1.28 11.43
C ASN A 302 -7.13 2.72 11.83
N VAL A 303 -6.35 2.90 12.90
CA VAL A 303 -5.92 4.22 13.37
C VAL A 303 -4.97 4.87 12.34
N ALA A 304 -3.97 4.14 11.85
CA ALA A 304 -3.03 4.63 10.85
C ALA A 304 -3.73 5.03 9.55
N TYR A 305 -4.64 4.20 9.05
CA TYR A 305 -5.31 4.42 7.78
C TYR A 305 -6.23 5.66 7.83
N GLU A 306 -7.00 5.84 8.91
CA GLU A 306 -7.81 7.04 9.08
C GLU A 306 -6.96 8.31 9.25
N ALA A 307 -5.81 8.22 9.94
CA ALA A 307 -4.86 9.33 10.05
C ALA A 307 -4.27 9.72 8.68
N LEU A 308 -3.91 8.73 7.85
CA LEU A 308 -3.42 8.93 6.48
C LEU A 308 -4.52 9.52 5.58
N LYS A 309 -5.77 9.05 5.65
CA LYS A 309 -6.89 9.62 4.88
C LYS A 309 -7.15 11.07 5.29
N THR A 310 -7.10 11.35 6.59
CA THR A 310 -7.35 12.68 7.12
C THR A 310 -6.26 13.67 6.75
N ASN A 311 -4.99 13.28 6.81
CA ASN A 311 -3.87 14.23 6.70
C ASN A 311 -3.09 14.12 5.39
N CYS A 312 -2.89 12.92 4.84
CA CYS A 312 -2.01 12.69 3.70
C CYS A 312 -2.77 12.60 2.37
N LYS A 313 -4.01 12.08 2.35
CA LYS A 313 -4.76 11.86 1.10
C LYS A 313 -4.98 13.16 0.31
N ASN A 314 -4.60 13.17 -0.96
CA ASN A 314 -4.78 14.27 -1.89
C ASN A 314 -5.56 13.84 -3.14
N ASP A 315 -6.80 13.37 -2.92
CA ASP A 315 -7.72 12.86 -3.97
C ASP A 315 -7.24 11.55 -4.60
N TRP A 316 -6.24 11.61 -5.49
CA TRP A 316 -5.74 10.49 -6.30
C TRP A 316 -4.50 9.80 -5.74
N PHE A 317 -3.91 10.32 -4.68
CA PHE A 317 -2.70 9.75 -4.06
C PHE A 317 -2.58 10.26 -2.63
N PHE A 318 -1.56 9.81 -1.89
CA PHE A 318 -1.25 10.31 -0.55
C PHE A 318 0.04 11.12 -0.60
N ALA A 319 -0.05 12.40 -0.24
CA ALA A 319 1.07 13.33 -0.24
C ALA A 319 1.94 13.17 1.02
N ASN A 320 3.20 13.61 0.90
CA ASN A 320 4.13 13.64 2.01
C ASN A 320 3.93 14.91 2.85
N VAL A 321 3.57 14.72 4.12
CA VAL A 321 3.22 15.80 5.06
C VAL A 321 4.14 15.79 6.28
N MET A 322 4.09 16.85 7.08
CA MET A 322 4.69 16.89 8.40
C MET A 322 3.83 16.06 9.36
N ALA A 323 4.44 15.12 10.08
CA ALA A 323 3.72 14.19 10.97
C ALA A 323 3.02 14.88 12.15
N ASP A 324 3.54 16.00 12.61
CA ASP A 324 3.01 16.75 13.77
C ASP A 324 1.90 17.73 13.41
N THR A 325 1.94 18.29 12.20
CA THR A 325 1.03 19.37 11.77
C THR A 325 0.14 19.00 10.59
N GLY A 326 0.42 17.91 9.88
CA GLY A 326 -0.31 17.49 8.67
C GLY A 326 -0.16 18.44 7.47
N HIS A 327 0.70 19.46 7.54
CA HIS A 327 0.97 20.35 6.42
C HIS A 327 1.83 19.65 5.37
N LEU A 328 1.61 19.96 4.09
CA LEU A 328 2.45 19.49 3.00
C LEU A 328 3.92 19.78 3.30
N PHE A 329 4.75 18.73 3.31
CA PHE A 329 6.18 18.85 3.58
C PHE A 329 6.98 18.92 2.28
N VAL A 330 6.70 18.00 1.35
CA VAL A 330 7.32 17.97 0.02
C VAL A 330 6.29 17.59 -1.04
N PRO A 331 6.35 18.21 -2.25
CA PRO A 331 5.35 18.01 -3.28
C PRO A 331 5.66 16.84 -4.22
N TRP A 332 6.33 15.78 -3.73
CA TRP A 332 6.56 14.56 -4.49
C TRP A 332 5.94 13.33 -3.83
N ILE A 333 5.62 12.34 -4.66
CA ILE A 333 5.37 10.94 -4.28
C ILE A 333 6.44 10.05 -4.92
N ASP A 334 6.68 8.88 -4.35
CA ASP A 334 7.67 7.92 -4.84
C ASP A 334 7.04 6.68 -5.50
N SER A 335 7.83 5.96 -6.29
CA SER A 335 7.37 4.76 -7.01
C SER A 335 6.91 3.65 -6.07
N LEU A 336 7.52 3.55 -4.87
CA LEU A 336 7.19 2.53 -3.88
C LEU A 336 5.76 2.70 -3.38
N SER A 337 5.29 3.94 -3.17
CA SER A 337 3.91 4.22 -2.73
C SER A 337 2.79 3.62 -3.61
N ALA A 338 3.10 3.09 -4.79
CA ALA A 338 2.17 2.36 -5.64
C ALA A 338 1.60 1.09 -5.00
N PHE A 339 2.27 0.49 -3.99
CA PHE A 339 1.82 -0.76 -3.33
C PHE A 339 0.50 -0.54 -2.60
N PHE A 340 0.28 0.69 -2.14
CA PHE A 340 -0.77 1.02 -1.20
C PHE A 340 -2.16 0.75 -1.78
N SER A 341 -2.32 0.81 -3.11
CA SER A 341 -3.56 0.43 -3.78
C SER A 341 -3.89 -1.06 -3.54
N GLY A 342 -2.91 -1.96 -3.65
CA GLY A 342 -3.06 -3.38 -3.33
C GLY A 342 -3.41 -3.61 -1.86
N LEU A 343 -2.80 -2.83 -0.95
CA LEU A 343 -3.14 -2.89 0.47
C LEU A 343 -4.57 -2.40 0.76
N GLN A 344 -5.02 -1.34 0.07
CA GLN A 344 -6.39 -0.83 0.15
C GLN A 344 -7.41 -1.85 -0.38
N VAL A 345 -7.09 -2.59 -1.45
CA VAL A 345 -7.90 -3.73 -1.91
C VAL A 345 -8.03 -4.77 -0.80
N LEU A 346 -6.93 -5.14 -0.14
CA LEU A 346 -6.96 -6.08 0.98
C LEU A 346 -7.81 -5.57 2.16
N ALA A 347 -7.80 -4.26 2.41
CA ALA A 347 -8.64 -3.61 3.42
C ALA A 347 -10.12 -3.47 3.00
N GLY A 348 -10.45 -3.75 1.73
CA GLY A 348 -11.80 -3.58 1.18
C GLY A 348 -12.17 -2.17 0.72
N ASP A 349 -11.19 -1.25 0.62
CA ASP A 349 -11.39 0.14 0.16
C ASP A 349 -11.08 0.27 -1.35
N LEU A 350 -11.97 -0.28 -2.18
CA LEU A 350 -11.78 -0.33 -3.63
C LEU A 350 -11.77 1.05 -4.30
N ASP A 351 -12.60 1.99 -3.84
CA ASP A 351 -12.71 3.30 -4.48
C ASP A 351 -11.38 4.07 -4.37
N ASP A 352 -10.78 4.09 -3.18
CA ASP A 352 -9.49 4.75 -2.98
C ASP A 352 -8.35 3.97 -3.64
N ALA A 353 -8.42 2.64 -3.70
CA ALA A 353 -7.46 1.81 -4.41
C ALA A 353 -7.44 2.09 -5.92
N ILE A 354 -8.62 2.20 -6.54
CA ILE A 354 -8.77 2.51 -7.97
C ILE A 354 -8.21 3.90 -8.26
N ALA A 355 -8.54 4.89 -7.43
CA ALA A 355 -8.04 6.25 -7.59
C ALA A 355 -6.51 6.31 -7.47
N ASN A 356 -5.95 5.69 -6.44
CA ASN A 356 -4.51 5.64 -6.21
C ASN A 356 -3.78 4.97 -7.38
N HIS A 357 -4.24 3.79 -7.81
CA HIS A 357 -3.66 3.06 -8.93
C HIS A 357 -3.70 3.85 -10.24
N LEU A 358 -4.80 4.57 -10.51
CA LEU A 358 -4.94 5.35 -11.74
C LEU A 358 -3.86 6.43 -11.86
N MET A 359 -3.45 7.07 -10.76
CA MET A 359 -2.34 8.03 -10.76
C MET A 359 -1.04 7.39 -11.28
N PHE A 360 -0.68 6.20 -10.78
CA PHE A 360 0.52 5.48 -11.21
C PHE A 360 0.41 4.98 -12.65
N LEU A 361 -0.79 4.61 -13.12
CA LEU A 361 -1.03 4.32 -14.54
C LEU A 361 -0.69 5.55 -15.42
N LYS A 362 -1.11 6.76 -15.01
CA LYS A 362 -0.80 7.99 -15.76
C LYS A 362 0.69 8.30 -15.76
N MET A 363 1.39 8.03 -14.66
CA MET A 363 2.86 8.13 -14.62
C MET A 363 3.51 7.14 -15.60
N TRP A 364 3.06 5.87 -15.63
CA TRP A 364 3.54 4.89 -16.60
C TRP A 364 3.29 5.32 -18.05
N ASN A 365 2.07 5.74 -18.38
CA ASN A 365 1.70 6.24 -19.70
C ASN A 365 2.54 7.45 -20.14
N THR A 366 3.07 8.21 -19.19
CA THR A 366 3.87 9.41 -19.43
C THR A 366 5.34 9.08 -19.64
N PHE A 367 5.94 8.29 -18.73
CA PHE A 367 7.39 8.09 -18.63
C PHE A 367 7.86 6.70 -19.07
N GLY A 368 6.96 5.74 -19.31
CA GLY A 368 7.29 4.36 -19.71
C GLY A 368 7.79 3.48 -18.57
N GLY A 369 7.70 3.98 -17.36
CA GLY A 369 8.05 3.41 -16.07
C GLY A 369 7.62 4.43 -15.00
N ILE A 370 7.61 4.06 -13.73
CA ILE A 370 7.23 4.99 -12.66
C ILE A 370 8.52 5.61 -12.11
N PRO A 371 8.82 6.89 -12.36
CA PRO A 371 10.03 7.51 -11.81
C PRO A 371 10.05 7.35 -10.29
N GLU A 372 11.25 7.13 -9.74
CA GLU A 372 11.44 6.90 -8.31
C GLU A 372 10.89 8.03 -7.46
N ARG A 373 10.94 9.27 -7.93
CA ARG A 373 10.17 10.40 -7.37
C ARG A 373 9.62 11.29 -8.47
N TRP A 374 8.37 11.70 -8.31
CA TRP A 374 7.70 12.67 -9.17
C TRP A 374 7.09 13.80 -8.35
N ASN A 375 7.44 15.03 -8.71
CA ASN A 375 6.84 16.24 -8.17
C ASN A 375 5.49 16.51 -8.84
N PHE A 376 4.42 16.49 -8.05
CA PHE A 376 3.06 16.80 -8.52
C PHE A 376 2.78 18.30 -8.63
N SER A 377 3.61 19.14 -8.04
CA SER A 377 3.53 20.60 -8.17
C SER A 377 4.78 21.14 -8.87
N PRO A 378 4.64 22.01 -9.89
CA PRO A 378 5.78 22.71 -10.46
C PRO A 378 6.42 23.66 -9.43
N PRO A 379 7.72 23.99 -9.57
CA PRO A 379 8.37 24.97 -8.71
C PRO A 379 7.69 26.35 -8.83
N GLU A 380 7.47 27.04 -7.71
CA GLU A 380 6.77 28.35 -7.68
C GLU A 380 7.47 29.45 -8.48
N PHE A 381 8.78 29.31 -8.72
CA PHE A 381 9.54 30.26 -9.52
C PHE A 381 9.72 29.73 -10.96
N PRO A 382 9.17 30.40 -11.98
CA PRO A 382 9.51 30.07 -13.35
C PRO A 382 11.01 30.32 -13.55
N PRO A 383 11.70 29.51 -14.39
CA PRO A 383 13.11 29.69 -14.65
C PRO A 383 13.41 31.14 -15.06
N LEU A 384 14.42 31.74 -14.41
CA LEU A 384 14.76 33.17 -14.55
C LEU A 384 15.26 33.53 -15.97
N SER A 385 15.56 32.54 -16.82
CA SER A 385 16.06 32.76 -18.17
C SER A 385 15.28 32.00 -19.26
N PRO A 386 15.19 32.56 -20.49
CA PRO A 386 14.70 31.84 -21.66
C PRO A 386 15.49 30.57 -22.03
N LEU A 387 16.73 30.43 -21.54
CA LEU A 387 17.60 29.27 -21.81
C LEU A 387 17.23 28.05 -20.94
N GLU A 388 16.71 28.29 -19.74
CA GLU A 388 16.23 27.25 -18.81
C GLU A 388 14.83 26.73 -19.17
N ARG A 389 14.17 27.31 -20.17
CA ARG A 389 12.93 26.78 -20.79
C ARG A 389 13.18 25.66 -21.79
N SER A 390 14.40 25.09 -21.83
CA SER A 390 14.61 23.85 -22.58
C SER A 390 13.83 22.71 -21.90
N GLY A 391 13.14 21.88 -22.68
CA GLY A 391 12.26 20.84 -22.12
C GLY A 391 12.95 19.84 -21.19
N ALA A 392 14.27 19.66 -21.32
CA ALA A 392 15.07 18.81 -20.43
C ALA A 392 15.23 19.41 -19.02
N VAL A 393 15.61 20.69 -18.90
CA VAL A 393 15.78 21.38 -17.60
C VAL A 393 14.45 21.50 -16.84
N ALA A 394 13.32 21.52 -17.56
CA ALA A 394 12.00 21.47 -16.94
C ALA A 394 11.69 20.09 -16.33
N LEU A 395 12.10 19.00 -16.98
CA LEU A 395 11.87 17.62 -16.52
C LEU A 395 12.73 17.25 -15.31
N ASP A 396 13.98 17.72 -15.24
CA ASP A 396 14.86 17.47 -14.09
C ASP A 396 14.27 18.00 -12.77
N ASN A 397 13.54 19.12 -12.83
CA ASN A 397 12.84 19.67 -11.66
C ASN A 397 11.57 18.89 -11.29
N ILE A 398 10.94 18.24 -12.26
CA ILE A 398 9.72 17.44 -12.08
C ILE A 398 10.08 16.06 -11.52
N LEU A 399 11.26 15.53 -11.82
CA LEU A 399 11.72 14.20 -11.46
C LEU A 399 12.97 14.27 -10.58
N PRO A 400 12.84 14.54 -9.26
CA PRO A 400 13.99 14.61 -8.36
C PRO A 400 14.84 13.34 -8.34
N LEU A 401 14.22 12.18 -8.57
CA LEU A 401 14.87 10.91 -8.76
C LEU A 401 14.23 10.24 -9.98
N GLU A 402 14.94 10.25 -11.08
CA GLU A 402 14.40 9.96 -12.41
C GLU A 402 14.62 8.53 -12.89
N TRP A 403 15.20 7.65 -12.06
CA TRP A 403 15.36 6.23 -12.40
C TRP A 403 14.08 5.43 -12.13
N TYR A 404 13.97 4.25 -12.75
CA TYR A 404 12.93 3.25 -12.49
C TYR A 404 13.55 1.86 -12.56
N PRO A 405 13.83 1.20 -11.42
CA PRO A 405 14.61 -0.03 -11.39
C PRO A 405 13.76 -1.30 -11.57
N LEU A 406 12.60 -1.20 -12.23
CA LEU A 406 11.59 -2.26 -12.36
C LEU A 406 10.92 -2.62 -11.02
N ARG A 407 10.54 -1.57 -10.29
CA ARG A 407 9.77 -1.61 -9.03
C ARG A 407 8.46 -2.43 -9.19
N PRO A 408 8.17 -3.39 -8.29
CA PRO A 408 7.04 -4.32 -8.42
C PRO A 408 5.68 -3.77 -7.97
N GLU A 409 5.65 -2.66 -7.25
CA GLU A 409 4.49 -2.20 -6.46
C GLU A 409 3.26 -1.87 -7.34
N PHE A 410 3.51 -1.40 -8.57
CA PHE A 410 2.44 -1.20 -9.57
C PHE A 410 1.92 -2.52 -10.16
N PHE A 411 2.79 -3.53 -10.30
CA PHE A 411 2.40 -4.87 -10.74
C PHE A 411 1.54 -5.55 -9.66
N GLU A 412 1.96 -5.44 -8.40
CA GLU A 412 1.21 -5.93 -7.23
C GLU A 412 -0.21 -5.34 -7.20
N SER A 413 -0.31 -4.01 -7.22
CA SER A 413 -1.59 -3.32 -7.15
C SER A 413 -2.50 -3.64 -8.35
N THR A 414 -1.93 -3.79 -9.55
CA THR A 414 -2.68 -4.22 -10.74
C THR A 414 -3.24 -5.64 -10.57
N TYR A 415 -2.43 -6.56 -10.03
CA TYR A 415 -2.86 -7.91 -9.70
C TYR A 415 -4.01 -7.92 -8.70
N PHE A 416 -3.88 -7.24 -7.55
CA PHE A 416 -4.93 -7.22 -6.53
C PHE A 416 -6.22 -6.57 -7.03
N LEU A 417 -6.14 -5.46 -7.76
CA LEU A 417 -7.32 -4.81 -8.35
C LEU A 417 -8.03 -5.71 -9.37
N TYR A 418 -7.29 -6.44 -10.22
CA TYR A 418 -7.91 -7.43 -11.10
C TYR A 418 -8.60 -8.53 -10.29
N ARG A 419 -7.95 -9.06 -9.25
CA ARG A 419 -8.54 -10.12 -8.42
C ARG A 419 -9.85 -9.68 -7.77
N ALA A 420 -9.95 -8.44 -7.32
CA ALA A 420 -11.13 -7.92 -6.64
C ALA A 420 -12.25 -7.50 -7.60
N THR A 421 -11.92 -6.88 -8.74
CA THR A 421 -12.92 -6.28 -9.65
C THR A 421 -13.26 -7.14 -10.85
N LYS A 422 -12.33 -8.02 -11.27
CA LYS A 422 -12.38 -8.75 -12.55
C LYS A 422 -12.55 -7.85 -13.78
N ASP A 423 -12.21 -6.56 -13.68
CA ASP A 423 -12.26 -5.64 -14.80
C ASP A 423 -11.11 -5.95 -15.79
N PRO A 424 -11.39 -6.22 -17.09
CA PRO A 424 -10.36 -6.48 -18.11
C PRO A 424 -9.40 -5.30 -18.33
N PHE A 425 -9.72 -4.11 -17.82
CA PHE A 425 -8.81 -2.97 -17.73
C PHE A 425 -7.45 -3.34 -17.14
N TYR A 426 -7.44 -4.08 -16.03
CA TYR A 426 -6.21 -4.48 -15.35
C TYR A 426 -5.43 -5.57 -16.09
N LEU A 427 -6.13 -6.46 -16.82
CA LEU A 427 -5.47 -7.40 -17.71
C LEU A 427 -4.80 -6.69 -18.88
N ASN A 428 -5.44 -5.67 -19.46
CA ASN A 428 -4.86 -4.86 -20.51
C ASN A 428 -3.58 -4.15 -20.04
N ILE A 429 -3.60 -3.59 -18.82
CA ILE A 429 -2.38 -3.06 -18.19
C ILE A 429 -1.31 -4.14 -18.11
N GLY A 430 -1.64 -5.34 -17.61
CA GLY A 430 -0.72 -6.48 -17.58
C GLY A 430 -0.10 -6.81 -18.93
N VAL A 431 -0.89 -6.83 -20.01
CA VAL A 431 -0.41 -7.11 -21.37
C VAL A 431 0.59 -6.05 -21.84
N HIS A 432 0.34 -4.79 -21.54
CA HIS A 432 1.26 -3.69 -21.85
C HIS A 432 2.54 -3.77 -21.00
N LEU A 433 2.44 -4.11 -19.72
CA LEU A 433 3.60 -4.33 -18.85
C LEU A 433 4.46 -5.50 -19.35
N LEU A 434 3.84 -6.61 -19.77
CA LEU A 434 4.53 -7.75 -20.39
C LEU A 434 5.25 -7.33 -21.68
N LYS A 435 4.58 -6.56 -22.54
CA LYS A 435 5.19 -6.02 -23.77
C LYS A 435 6.40 -5.14 -23.46
N ASP A 436 6.28 -4.24 -22.49
CA ASP A 436 7.36 -3.36 -22.07
C ASP A 436 8.54 -4.16 -21.48
N LEU A 437 8.29 -5.17 -20.66
CA LEU A 437 9.34 -6.08 -20.17
C LEU A 437 10.08 -6.77 -21.33
N LYS A 438 9.36 -7.25 -22.35
CA LYS A 438 9.95 -7.95 -23.51
C LYS A 438 10.75 -7.04 -24.43
N GLN A 439 10.26 -5.82 -24.67
CA GLN A 439 10.75 -4.95 -25.73
C GLN A 439 11.66 -3.84 -25.25
N ARG A 440 11.46 -3.35 -24.02
CA ARG A 440 12.17 -2.20 -23.46
C ARG A 440 13.18 -2.62 -22.39
N PHE A 441 12.80 -3.52 -21.48
CA PHE A 441 13.60 -3.81 -20.30
C PHE A 441 14.46 -5.08 -20.41
N LYS A 442 14.12 -6.01 -21.32
CA LYS A 442 14.94 -7.20 -21.55
C LYS A 442 16.30 -6.83 -22.16
N SER A 443 17.37 -7.23 -21.50
CA SER A 443 18.77 -7.06 -21.91
C SER A 443 19.41 -8.42 -22.22
N ASN A 444 20.73 -8.45 -22.44
CA ASN A 444 21.46 -9.67 -22.83
C ASN A 444 21.35 -10.79 -21.80
N CYS A 445 21.52 -10.46 -20.52
CA CYS A 445 21.69 -11.41 -19.42
C CYS A 445 20.72 -11.16 -18.25
N GLY A 446 19.57 -10.55 -18.53
CA GLY A 446 18.55 -10.23 -17.51
C GLY A 446 17.71 -9.04 -17.92
N PHE A 447 17.17 -8.32 -16.93
CA PHE A 447 16.31 -7.15 -17.13
C PHE A 447 16.96 -5.90 -16.56
N ALA A 448 16.92 -4.82 -17.34
CA ALA A 448 17.44 -3.51 -17.02
C ALA A 448 16.29 -2.51 -16.99
N GLY A 449 16.05 -1.90 -15.83
CA GLY A 449 15.16 -0.74 -15.70
C GLY A 449 15.77 0.53 -16.30
N PHE A 450 15.12 1.67 -16.11
CA PHE A 450 15.68 2.95 -16.49
C PHE A 450 16.64 3.48 -15.44
N GLN A 451 17.86 3.82 -15.85
CA GLN A 451 18.71 4.72 -15.09
C GLN A 451 18.18 6.16 -15.16
N ASN A 452 17.55 6.52 -16.28
CA ASN A 452 16.94 7.83 -16.46
C ASN A 452 15.73 7.74 -17.40
N VAL A 453 14.52 7.96 -16.87
CA VAL A 453 13.26 7.90 -17.63
C VAL A 453 13.07 9.06 -18.60
N ILE A 454 13.92 10.10 -18.57
CA ILE A 454 13.88 11.21 -19.53
C ILE A 454 14.64 10.81 -20.80
N THR A 455 15.84 10.26 -20.65
CA THR A 455 16.71 9.87 -21.77
C THR A 455 16.37 8.49 -22.32
N GLY A 456 15.76 7.62 -21.51
CA GLY A 456 15.55 6.22 -21.82
C GLY A 456 16.79 5.35 -21.58
N GLU A 457 17.82 5.88 -20.90
CA GLU A 457 19.02 5.14 -20.55
C GLU A 457 18.70 4.00 -19.58
N LEU A 458 19.20 2.80 -19.87
CA LEU A 458 18.96 1.61 -19.06
C LEU A 458 20.05 1.43 -17.99
N GLN A 459 19.64 0.96 -16.81
CA GLN A 459 20.56 0.65 -15.70
C GLN A 459 21.21 -0.73 -15.88
N ASP A 460 22.49 -0.85 -15.60
CA ASP A 460 23.18 -2.15 -15.63
C ASP A 460 23.15 -2.86 -14.26
N ARG A 461 21.93 -3.05 -13.74
CA ARG A 461 21.63 -3.81 -12.51
C ARG A 461 20.24 -4.44 -12.60
N MET A 462 20.16 -5.74 -12.32
CA MET A 462 18.91 -6.46 -12.11
C MET A 462 18.76 -6.75 -10.62
N GLU A 463 17.87 -6.01 -9.98
CA GLU A 463 17.50 -6.21 -8.57
C GLU A 463 16.78 -7.57 -8.41
N THR A 464 16.84 -8.15 -7.21
CA THR A 464 16.25 -9.49 -6.99
C THR A 464 14.73 -9.51 -7.12
N PHE A 465 14.07 -8.43 -6.68
CA PHE A 465 12.62 -8.21 -6.78
C PHE A 465 12.06 -8.24 -8.20
N VAL A 466 12.90 -8.09 -9.23
CA VAL A 466 12.44 -8.28 -10.62
C VAL A 466 11.96 -9.71 -10.84
N LEU A 467 12.68 -10.69 -10.29
CA LEU A 467 12.34 -12.11 -10.39
C LEU A 467 11.42 -12.56 -9.25
N SER A 468 11.64 -12.07 -8.02
CA SER A 468 10.85 -12.47 -6.87
C SER A 468 9.49 -11.78 -6.80
N GLU A 469 9.29 -10.61 -7.41
CA GLU A 469 8.03 -9.86 -7.25
C GLU A 469 7.39 -9.47 -8.59
N THR A 470 8.10 -8.70 -9.42
CA THR A 470 7.54 -8.11 -10.65
C THR A 470 6.98 -9.18 -11.59
N LEU A 471 7.80 -10.19 -11.92
CA LEU A 471 7.35 -11.30 -12.78
C LEU A 471 6.38 -12.24 -12.07
N LYS A 472 6.44 -12.33 -10.73
CA LYS A 472 5.53 -13.16 -9.93
C LYS A 472 4.10 -12.61 -9.99
N TYR A 473 3.90 -11.33 -9.69
CA TYR A 473 2.58 -10.69 -9.76
C TYR A 473 2.04 -10.67 -11.19
N LEU A 474 2.88 -10.46 -12.19
CA LEU A 474 2.47 -10.52 -13.59
C LEU A 474 2.03 -11.92 -14.00
N TYR A 475 2.73 -12.97 -13.55
CA TYR A 475 2.33 -14.35 -13.80
C TYR A 475 0.97 -14.66 -13.14
N LEU A 476 0.79 -14.28 -11.87
CA LEU A 476 -0.45 -14.46 -11.13
C LEU A 476 -1.62 -13.68 -11.74
N LEU A 477 -1.39 -12.49 -12.29
CA LEU A 477 -2.42 -11.72 -13.00
C LEU A 477 -3.05 -12.51 -14.16
N PHE A 478 -2.24 -13.28 -14.90
CA PHE A 478 -2.70 -14.09 -16.03
C PHE A 478 -3.11 -15.52 -15.65
N ASP A 479 -2.76 -15.99 -14.45
CA ASP A 479 -3.02 -17.35 -13.99
C ASP A 479 -4.27 -17.45 -13.10
N GLU A 480 -5.46 -17.30 -13.68
CA GLU A 480 -6.70 -17.25 -12.88
C GLU A 480 -6.92 -18.46 -11.96
N GLU A 481 -6.43 -19.64 -12.38
CA GLU A 481 -6.60 -20.93 -11.72
C GLU A 481 -5.47 -21.27 -10.74
N ASN A 482 -4.50 -20.37 -10.51
CA ASN A 482 -3.39 -20.60 -9.60
C ASN A 482 -3.86 -21.02 -8.20
N GLU A 483 -3.14 -21.93 -7.54
CA GLU A 483 -3.51 -22.43 -6.20
C GLU A 483 -3.65 -21.33 -5.13
N LEU A 484 -2.95 -20.21 -5.28
CA LEU A 484 -3.04 -19.07 -4.36
C LEU A 484 -4.36 -18.29 -4.47
N HIS A 485 -5.09 -18.45 -5.57
CA HIS A 485 -6.35 -17.75 -5.81
C HIS A 485 -7.56 -18.43 -5.19
N ASN A 486 -7.40 -19.64 -4.67
CA ASN A 486 -8.47 -20.36 -4.00
C ASN A 486 -8.77 -19.71 -2.65
N SER A 487 -10.03 -19.38 -2.38
CA SER A 487 -10.48 -18.74 -1.13
C SER A 487 -10.22 -19.60 0.11
N ALA A 488 -9.96 -20.90 -0.05
CA ALA A 488 -9.60 -21.80 1.05
C ALA A 488 -8.10 -21.77 1.41
N SER A 489 -7.27 -21.03 0.68
CA SER A 489 -5.82 -21.09 0.83
C SER A 489 -5.26 -20.29 2.02
N ASP A 490 -6.01 -19.34 2.62
CA ASP A 490 -5.59 -18.48 3.74
C ASP A 490 -4.16 -17.93 3.60
N VAL A 491 -3.81 -17.48 2.39
CA VAL A 491 -2.47 -17.00 2.03
C VAL A 491 -2.41 -15.48 2.12
N ILE A 492 -1.34 -14.97 2.73
CA ILE A 492 -0.98 -13.55 2.76
C ILE A 492 0.44 -13.39 2.22
N PHE A 493 0.63 -12.49 1.27
CA PHE A 493 1.96 -12.15 0.75
C PHE A 493 2.72 -11.28 1.76
N SER A 494 4.00 -11.54 1.98
CA SER A 494 4.91 -10.59 2.63
C SER A 494 5.09 -9.31 1.79
N THR A 495 5.84 -8.33 2.29
CA THR A 495 6.19 -7.11 1.53
C THR A 495 7.08 -7.42 0.32
N GLU A 496 7.93 -8.46 0.42
CA GLU A 496 8.76 -8.98 -0.69
C GLU A 496 8.05 -10.10 -1.50
N ALA A 497 6.72 -10.00 -1.61
CA ALA A 497 5.84 -10.93 -2.33
C ALA A 497 6.01 -12.44 -2.00
N HIS A 498 6.50 -12.82 -0.82
CA HIS A 498 6.58 -14.24 -0.43
C HIS A 498 5.24 -14.71 0.15
N PRO A 499 4.54 -15.67 -0.46
CA PRO A 499 3.28 -16.17 0.07
C PRO A 499 3.49 -16.91 1.39
N MET A 500 2.74 -16.52 2.41
CA MET A 500 2.79 -17.11 3.75
C MET A 500 1.40 -17.59 4.17
N TRP A 501 1.36 -18.72 4.86
CA TRP A 501 0.16 -19.24 5.50
C TRP A 501 0.57 -19.99 6.76
N LEU A 502 -0.38 -20.15 7.69
CA LEU A 502 -0.14 -20.82 8.96
C LEU A 502 -1.18 -21.92 9.17
N PRO A 503 -0.82 -23.20 8.91
CA PRO A 503 -1.70 -24.33 9.16
C PRO A 503 -2.19 -24.37 10.61
N GLN A 504 -3.44 -24.77 10.81
CA GLN A 504 -4.06 -24.81 12.14
C GLN A 504 -3.30 -25.69 13.14
N GLU A 505 -2.66 -26.76 12.66
CA GLU A 505 -1.80 -27.63 13.48
C GLU A 505 -0.58 -26.88 14.00
N VAL A 506 0.10 -26.10 13.16
CA VAL A 506 1.27 -25.28 13.54
C VAL A 506 0.86 -24.27 14.62
N ARG A 507 -0.26 -23.56 14.42
CA ARG A 507 -0.80 -22.62 15.41
C ARG A 507 -1.10 -23.29 16.75
N SER A 508 -1.78 -24.43 16.70
CA SER A 508 -2.19 -25.19 17.90
C SER A 508 -0.97 -25.74 18.65
N ASN A 509 0.03 -26.22 17.92
CA ASN A 509 1.29 -26.70 18.47
C ASN A 509 2.06 -25.56 19.16
N TYR A 510 2.19 -24.42 18.49
CA TYR A 510 2.84 -23.24 19.06
C TYR A 510 2.15 -22.79 20.35
N LYS A 511 0.83 -22.58 20.34
CA LYS A 511 0.05 -22.17 21.53
C LYS A 511 0.22 -23.13 22.71
N ARG A 512 0.40 -24.43 22.46
CA ARG A 512 0.54 -25.46 23.51
C ARG A 512 1.96 -25.58 24.06
N ASN A 513 2.97 -25.46 23.19
CA ASN A 513 4.33 -25.91 23.49
C ASN A 513 5.37 -24.79 23.55
N ALA A 514 5.06 -23.60 23.04
CA ALA A 514 5.93 -22.43 23.05
C ALA A 514 6.37 -22.07 24.49
N LYS A 515 7.68 -21.96 24.70
CA LYS A 515 8.25 -21.50 25.97
C LYS A 515 9.37 -20.50 25.73
N PHE A 516 9.17 -19.28 26.22
CA PHE A 516 10.18 -18.23 26.08
C PHE A 516 11.29 -18.40 27.14
N ASN A 517 12.24 -19.29 26.86
CA ASN A 517 13.28 -19.70 27.82
C ASN A 517 14.62 -18.96 27.67
N ASN A 518 14.78 -18.11 26.65
CA ASN A 518 16.04 -17.42 26.41
C ASN A 518 16.21 -16.26 27.39
N SER A 519 17.03 -16.46 28.43
CA SER A 519 17.22 -15.49 29.50
C SER A 519 17.79 -14.15 29.04
N VAL A 520 18.56 -14.12 27.94
CA VAL A 520 19.15 -12.88 27.42
C VAL A 520 18.03 -11.96 26.93
N TYR A 521 17.16 -12.47 26.04
CA TYR A 521 16.08 -11.68 25.46
C TYR A 521 14.93 -11.44 26.45
N SER A 522 14.60 -12.42 27.30
CA SER A 522 13.53 -12.24 28.28
C SER A 522 13.88 -11.16 29.31
N SER A 523 15.11 -11.19 29.87
CA SER A 523 15.55 -10.17 30.82
C SER A 523 15.73 -8.80 30.16
N HIS A 524 16.19 -8.76 28.91
CA HIS A 524 16.30 -7.51 28.16
C HIS A 524 14.92 -6.86 27.92
N LEU A 525 13.93 -7.63 27.46
CA LEU A 525 12.57 -7.15 27.27
C LEU A 525 11.93 -6.65 28.58
N GLU A 526 12.15 -7.36 29.69
CA GLU A 526 11.70 -6.90 31.01
C GLU A 526 12.28 -5.53 31.39
N ILE A 527 13.56 -5.28 31.08
CA ILE A 527 14.22 -3.99 31.31
C ILE A 527 13.60 -2.90 30.43
N CYS A 528 13.45 -3.16 29.13
CA CYS A 528 12.86 -2.20 28.18
C CYS A 528 11.43 -1.83 28.57
N GLN A 529 10.58 -2.82 28.85
CA GLN A 529 9.20 -2.61 29.32
C GLN A 529 9.14 -1.85 30.65
N LYS A 530 10.10 -2.06 31.56
CA LYS A 530 10.17 -1.31 32.82
C LYS A 530 10.47 0.17 32.57
N LYS A 531 11.44 0.49 31.71
CA LYS A 531 11.76 1.88 31.33
C LYS A 531 10.57 2.58 30.69
N ASP A 532 9.86 1.89 29.80
CA ASP A 532 8.69 2.44 29.12
C ASP A 532 7.55 2.77 30.11
N ARG A 533 7.33 1.91 31.12
CA ARG A 533 6.36 2.19 32.19
C ARG A 533 6.75 3.40 33.04
N GLU A 534 8.04 3.56 33.34
CA GLU A 534 8.55 4.70 34.12
C GLU A 534 8.37 6.01 33.35
N GLN A 535 8.70 6.04 32.04
CA GLN A 535 8.50 7.21 31.18
C GLN A 535 7.01 7.57 30.99
N ALA A 536 6.13 6.56 30.84
CA ALA A 536 4.70 6.78 30.72
C ALA A 536 4.09 7.39 32.01
N GLY A 537 4.58 7.00 33.19
CA GLY A 537 4.14 7.52 34.48
C GLY A 537 4.61 8.95 34.79
N GLU A 538 5.63 9.47 34.11
CA GLU A 538 6.05 10.88 34.20
C GLU A 538 5.24 11.78 33.25
N ASN A 539 4.81 11.26 32.11
CA ASN A 539 4.05 12.00 31.08
C ASN A 539 2.52 12.06 31.33
N THR A 540 2.03 11.51 32.43
CA THR A 540 0.58 11.40 32.75
C THR A 540 -0.18 12.71 33.05
N LEU A 541 0.38 13.89 32.75
CA LEU A 541 -0.35 15.16 32.80
C LEU A 541 -0.66 15.77 31.42
N SER A 542 -0.12 15.24 30.31
CA SER A 542 -0.26 15.89 28.99
C SER A 542 -0.88 15.02 27.88
N GLN A 543 -1.07 13.71 28.05
CA GLN A 543 -1.61 12.86 26.98
C GLN A 543 -2.63 11.86 27.52
N ARG A 544 -3.91 12.20 27.34
CA ARG A 544 -5.03 11.31 27.65
C ARG A 544 -5.02 10.12 26.69
N ILE A 545 -4.57 8.98 27.24
CA ILE A 545 -5.02 7.60 26.96
C ILE A 545 -4.85 7.14 25.50
N VAL A 546 -3.63 6.75 25.14
CA VAL A 546 -3.38 5.72 24.13
C VAL A 546 -3.48 4.35 24.81
N GLY A 547 -4.21 3.41 24.21
CA GLY A 547 -4.57 2.07 24.71
C GLY A 547 -3.45 1.10 25.10
N PHE A 548 -2.25 1.57 25.41
CA PHE A 548 -1.10 0.76 25.81
C PHE A 548 -1.25 0.11 27.20
N ALA A 549 -2.05 0.72 28.10
CA ALA A 549 -2.20 0.23 29.47
C ALA A 549 -3.19 -0.95 29.63
N LYS A 550 -3.75 -1.52 28.55
CA LYS A 550 -4.60 -2.72 28.64
C LYS A 550 -3.94 -4.01 28.15
N SER A 551 -3.00 -3.97 27.19
CA SER A 551 -2.34 -5.21 26.70
C SER A 551 -1.16 -5.68 27.56
N ILE A 552 -0.53 -4.79 28.34
CA ILE A 552 0.57 -5.16 29.25
C ILE A 552 0.08 -5.81 30.56
N PHE A 553 -1.22 -5.81 30.83
CA PHE A 553 -1.78 -6.25 32.12
C PHE A 553 -2.74 -7.42 31.99
N HIS A 554 -2.24 -8.59 31.58
CA HIS A 554 -2.84 -9.87 31.99
C HIS A 554 -1.76 -10.77 32.63
N LYS A 555 -1.57 -10.61 33.94
CA LYS A 555 -1.21 -11.71 34.83
C LYS A 555 -2.44 -11.97 35.70
N GLY A 556 -3.26 -12.94 35.32
CA GLY A 556 -4.34 -13.49 36.12
C GLY A 556 -4.26 -15.03 36.10
N PRO A 557 -4.54 -15.71 37.24
CA PRO A 557 -4.43 -17.17 37.38
C PRO A 557 -5.53 -17.92 36.59
N PRO A 558 -5.42 -19.25 36.40
CA PRO A 558 -6.38 -20.00 35.58
C PRO A 558 -7.72 -20.18 36.28
N ASP A 559 -8.78 -20.06 35.49
CA ASP A 559 -10.16 -20.53 35.65
C ASP A 559 -10.85 -20.40 37.03
N GLU A 560 -11.94 -19.61 37.06
CA GLU A 560 -13.12 -19.94 37.86
C GLU A 560 -14.40 -19.71 37.02
N GLU A 561 -15.23 -20.74 37.01
CA GLU A 561 -16.52 -20.84 36.35
C GLU A 561 -17.47 -19.73 36.82
N ALA A 562 -18.03 -18.96 35.87
CA ALA A 562 -19.20 -18.14 36.09
C ALA A 562 -20.37 -18.70 35.27
N THR A 563 -21.19 -19.48 35.94
CA THR A 563 -22.53 -19.87 35.50
C THR A 563 -23.45 -18.65 35.52
N ASP A 564 -24.01 -18.28 34.37
CA ASP A 564 -25.14 -17.37 34.28
C ASP A 564 -26.32 -18.04 33.54
N PRO A 565 -27.56 -17.64 33.84
CA PRO A 565 -28.74 -18.47 33.65
C PRO A 565 -29.17 -18.57 32.18
N ILE A 566 -29.50 -19.80 31.80
CA ILE A 566 -30.10 -20.18 30.53
C ILE A 566 -31.45 -19.47 30.39
N ILE A 567 -31.55 -18.52 29.47
CA ILE A 567 -32.82 -18.05 28.92
C ILE A 567 -33.07 -18.86 27.66
N ASP A 568 -34.04 -19.76 27.77
CA ASP A 568 -34.50 -20.71 26.78
C ASP A 568 -35.17 -19.97 25.61
N TYR A 569 -34.48 -19.90 24.46
CA TYR A 569 -35.13 -19.62 23.18
C TYR A 569 -35.27 -20.93 22.43
N THR A 570 -36.52 -21.38 22.36
CA THR A 570 -36.97 -22.52 21.56
C THR A 570 -36.62 -22.29 20.09
N ILE A 571 -35.77 -23.16 19.57
CA ILE A 571 -35.45 -23.26 18.14
C ILE A 571 -36.63 -23.95 17.47
N ASP A 572 -37.45 -23.18 16.74
CA ASP A 572 -38.34 -23.75 15.74
C ASP A 572 -37.56 -23.87 14.42
N THR A 573 -37.44 -25.11 13.96
CA THR A 573 -36.70 -25.52 12.77
C THR A 573 -37.67 -25.57 11.60
N GLU A 574 -37.62 -24.59 10.71
CA GLU A 574 -38.01 -24.75 9.30
C GLU A 574 -37.41 -23.61 8.44
N LEU A 575 -36.34 -23.94 7.69
CA LEU A 575 -35.88 -23.16 6.53
C LEU A 575 -36.91 -23.37 5.38
N PRO A 576 -37.31 -22.31 4.66
CA PRO A 576 -36.49 -21.86 3.53
C PRO A 576 -36.51 -20.32 3.30
N GLY A 577 -35.35 -19.75 2.97
CA GLY A 577 -35.24 -18.36 2.52
C GLY A 577 -34.22 -17.50 3.28
N THR A 578 -33.05 -18.06 3.59
CA THR A 578 -31.89 -17.29 4.06
C THR A 578 -31.37 -16.38 2.95
N CYS A 579 -31.25 -15.08 3.24
CA CYS A 579 -30.44 -14.15 2.44
C CYS A 579 -28.98 -14.62 2.48
N SER A 580 -28.59 -15.38 1.48
CA SER A 580 -27.20 -15.46 1.05
C SER A 580 -26.76 -14.08 0.59
N ILE A 581 -25.67 -13.55 1.14
CA ILE A 581 -24.92 -12.49 0.48
C ILE A 581 -24.38 -13.12 -0.81
N LYS A 582 -25.15 -12.99 -1.90
CA LYS A 582 -24.64 -13.21 -3.23
C LYS A 582 -23.77 -11.99 -3.55
N PRO A 583 -22.55 -12.16 -4.11
CA PRO A 583 -21.92 -11.07 -4.84
C PRO A 583 -22.96 -10.58 -5.86
N HIS A 584 -23.10 -9.27 -6.02
CA HIS A 584 -24.07 -8.67 -6.92
C HIS A 584 -24.09 -9.43 -8.26
N HIS A 585 -25.07 -10.32 -8.40
CA HIS A 585 -25.43 -10.83 -9.71
C HIS A 585 -26.09 -9.64 -10.39
N VAL A 586 -25.32 -9.05 -11.30
CA VAL A 586 -25.79 -8.49 -12.56
C VAL A 586 -27.05 -9.24 -12.99
N ILE A 587 -28.20 -8.58 -12.87
CA ILE A 587 -29.46 -9.04 -13.46
C ILE A 587 -29.97 -7.89 -14.31
N GLY A 588 -29.75 -8.00 -15.63
CA GLY A 588 -30.34 -7.13 -16.65
C GLY A 588 -29.38 -6.84 -17.81
N ASP A 589 -29.33 -7.76 -18.78
CA ASP A 589 -28.60 -7.74 -20.05
C ASP A 589 -27.05 -7.77 -19.99
N GLU A 590 -26.49 -8.75 -20.71
CA GLU A 590 -25.05 -9.05 -20.80
C GLU A 590 -24.26 -7.85 -21.34
N PHE A 591 -23.35 -7.33 -20.54
CA PHE A 591 -22.50 -6.21 -20.93
C PHE A 591 -21.02 -6.56 -20.73
N TRP A 592 -20.40 -6.96 -21.85
CA TRP A 592 -18.98 -7.31 -22.00
C TRP A 592 -18.07 -6.07 -22.10
N TYR A 593 -18.26 -5.06 -21.25
CA TYR A 593 -17.44 -3.84 -21.27
C TYR A 593 -16.73 -3.61 -19.93
N SER A 594 -15.63 -2.87 -19.95
CA SER A 594 -14.88 -2.45 -18.77
C SER A 594 -15.63 -1.32 -18.04
N PRO A 595 -15.99 -1.50 -16.76
CA PRO A 595 -16.47 -0.41 -15.90
C PRO A 595 -15.54 0.79 -15.86
N MET A 596 -14.21 0.58 -15.81
CA MET A 596 -13.23 1.67 -15.84
C MET A 596 -13.33 2.51 -17.12
N LEU A 597 -13.54 1.89 -18.29
CA LEU A 597 -13.69 2.63 -19.55
C LEU A 597 -15.08 3.24 -19.78
N SER A 598 -16.11 2.66 -19.14
CA SER A 598 -17.51 2.95 -19.48
C SER A 598 -18.26 3.69 -18.40
N ASN A 599 -17.86 3.61 -17.14
CA ASN A 599 -18.60 4.18 -16.00
C ASN A 599 -17.75 5.08 -15.11
N PHE A 600 -16.42 5.01 -15.20
CA PHE A 600 -15.52 5.87 -14.41
C PHE A 600 -15.29 7.21 -15.12
N ASP A 601 -16.12 8.21 -14.82
CA ASP A 601 -16.17 9.51 -15.48
C ASP A 601 -14.93 10.41 -15.25
N ARG A 602 -14.13 10.10 -14.23
CA ARG A 602 -12.90 10.82 -13.88
C ARG A 602 -11.61 10.23 -14.48
N LEU A 603 -11.71 9.26 -15.42
CA LEU A 603 -10.58 8.51 -15.99
C LEU A 603 -9.44 9.39 -16.56
N PHE A 604 -9.78 10.54 -17.14
CA PHE A 604 -8.83 11.47 -17.78
C PHE A 604 -8.60 12.77 -16.99
N GLU A 605 -9.18 12.89 -15.79
CA GLU A 605 -9.05 14.11 -14.99
C GLU A 605 -7.59 14.37 -14.61
N ILE A 606 -6.85 13.32 -14.21
CA ILE A 606 -5.43 13.39 -13.83
C ILE A 606 -4.58 14.00 -14.94
N ASP A 607 -4.80 13.61 -16.19
CA ASP A 607 -4.06 14.12 -17.35
C ASP A 607 -4.19 15.63 -17.49
N SER A 608 -5.40 16.15 -17.26
CA SER A 608 -5.67 17.60 -17.31
C SER A 608 -5.15 18.33 -16.08
N ARG A 609 -5.34 17.76 -14.89
CA ARG A 609 -5.01 18.37 -13.59
C ARG A 609 -3.51 18.49 -13.39
N PHE A 610 -2.75 17.51 -13.85
CA PHE A 610 -1.29 17.44 -13.71
C PHE A 610 -0.57 17.60 -15.05
N ALA A 611 -1.21 18.22 -16.05
CA ALA A 611 -0.60 18.46 -17.37
C ALA A 611 0.75 19.20 -17.32
N ALA A 612 0.98 20.01 -16.28
CA ALA A 612 2.22 20.74 -16.07
C ALA A 612 3.40 19.87 -15.61
N THR A 613 3.13 18.67 -15.08
CA THR A 613 4.13 17.77 -14.48
C THR A 613 4.09 16.36 -15.10
N LEU A 614 3.02 15.99 -15.81
CA LEU A 614 2.94 14.77 -16.63
C LEU A 614 3.38 15.07 -18.08
N ILE A 615 4.65 15.43 -18.23
CA ILE A 615 5.24 15.78 -19.53
C ILE A 615 5.95 14.55 -20.11
N LYS A 616 5.47 14.08 -21.26
CA LYS A 616 6.08 12.92 -21.96
C LYS A 616 7.52 13.24 -22.40
N PRO A 617 8.50 12.38 -22.08
CA PRO A 617 9.84 12.44 -22.69
C PRO A 617 9.79 12.18 -24.20
N SER A 618 10.83 12.60 -24.92
CA SER A 618 10.89 12.54 -26.38
C SER A 618 10.73 11.12 -26.94
N HIS A 619 11.28 10.12 -26.25
CA HIS A 619 11.16 8.71 -26.64
C HIS A 619 9.77 8.10 -26.37
N MET A 620 8.93 8.80 -25.60
CA MET A 620 7.56 8.38 -25.23
C MET A 620 6.47 9.08 -26.05
N HIS A 621 6.80 10.02 -26.94
CA HIS A 621 5.80 10.77 -27.73
C HIS A 621 4.87 9.87 -28.58
N ASN A 622 5.38 8.72 -29.05
CA ASN A 622 4.60 7.76 -29.83
C ASN A 622 3.99 6.63 -28.99
N TYR A 623 4.14 6.67 -27.67
CA TYR A 623 3.55 5.70 -26.77
C TYR A 623 2.09 6.07 -26.52
N ASN A 624 1.18 5.20 -26.97
CA ASN A 624 -0.25 5.33 -26.71
C ASN A 624 -0.52 5.07 -25.23
N ALA A 625 -1.48 5.81 -24.66
CA ALA A 625 -1.97 5.50 -23.32
C ALA A 625 -2.61 4.10 -23.32
N ILE A 626 -2.29 3.28 -22.32
CA ILE A 626 -2.70 1.87 -22.22
C ILE A 626 -4.22 1.71 -22.36
N GLU A 627 -4.99 2.58 -21.69
CA GLU A 627 -6.45 2.59 -21.70
C GLU A 627 -7.06 2.99 -23.04
N LEU A 628 -6.29 3.61 -23.93
CA LEU A 628 -6.71 4.05 -25.27
C LEU A 628 -6.14 3.18 -26.39
N GLU A 629 -5.53 2.04 -26.07
CA GLU A 629 -5.02 1.13 -27.10
C GLU A 629 -6.19 0.66 -27.98
N PRO A 630 -6.15 0.88 -29.33
CA PRO A 630 -7.34 0.74 -30.17
C PRO A 630 -8.00 -0.64 -30.11
N GLY A 631 -7.22 -1.71 -30.02
CA GLY A 631 -7.75 -3.07 -29.93
C GLY A 631 -8.55 -3.32 -28.65
N PHE A 632 -8.03 -2.81 -27.52
CA PHE A 632 -8.69 -2.91 -26.22
C PHE A 632 -9.90 -1.97 -26.12
N TYR A 633 -9.70 -0.68 -26.43
CA TYR A 633 -10.72 0.35 -26.27
C TYR A 633 -11.97 0.07 -27.11
N ASN A 634 -11.81 -0.31 -28.37
CA ASN A 634 -12.96 -0.60 -29.24
C ASN A 634 -13.77 -1.81 -28.80
N ARG A 635 -13.14 -2.75 -28.08
CA ARG A 635 -13.79 -3.97 -27.59
C ARG A 635 -14.48 -3.76 -26.25
N TRP A 636 -13.83 -3.05 -25.34
CA TRP A 636 -14.23 -2.98 -23.93
C TRP A 636 -14.82 -1.63 -23.51
N SER A 637 -14.86 -0.62 -24.38
CA SER A 637 -15.64 0.59 -24.12
C SER A 637 -17.08 0.43 -24.58
N ASN A 638 -18.02 1.02 -23.84
CA ASN A 638 -19.38 1.19 -24.30
C ASN A 638 -19.68 2.68 -24.52
N PRO A 639 -19.75 3.15 -25.79
CA PRO A 639 -20.01 4.55 -26.11
C PRO A 639 -21.33 5.11 -25.56
N GLN A 640 -22.29 4.26 -25.17
CA GLN A 640 -23.53 4.71 -24.53
C GLN A 640 -23.32 5.19 -23.10
N PHE A 641 -22.30 4.67 -22.41
CA PHE A 641 -22.03 4.95 -21.01
C PHE A 641 -20.75 5.75 -20.81
N SER A 642 -19.76 5.60 -21.71
CA SER A 642 -18.49 6.32 -21.64
C SER A 642 -18.72 7.83 -21.64
N THR A 643 -18.65 8.41 -20.44
CA THR A 643 -18.67 9.86 -20.21
C THR A 643 -17.29 10.32 -19.76
N CYS A 644 -16.94 11.56 -20.09
CA CYS A 644 -15.78 12.23 -19.55
C CYS A 644 -16.27 13.45 -18.79
N LEU A 645 -15.81 13.60 -17.55
CA LEU A 645 -16.04 14.81 -16.77
C LEU A 645 -15.40 16.00 -17.48
N ILE A 646 -16.12 17.12 -17.55
CA ILE A 646 -15.51 18.39 -17.97
C ILE A 646 -14.59 18.87 -16.85
N PRO A 647 -13.32 19.22 -17.12
CA PRO A 647 -12.40 19.64 -16.07
C PRO A 647 -12.94 20.83 -15.26
N PRO A 648 -12.87 20.77 -13.92
CA PRO A 648 -13.35 21.85 -13.06
C PRO A 648 -12.51 23.12 -13.26
N THR A 649 -13.16 24.28 -13.20
CA THR A 649 -12.50 25.59 -13.25
C THR A 649 -12.63 26.37 -11.94
N THR A 650 -13.28 25.79 -10.95
CA THR A 650 -13.46 26.35 -9.61
C THR A 650 -12.18 26.26 -8.78
N GLU A 651 -12.07 27.14 -7.79
CA GLU A 651 -10.98 27.14 -6.82
C GLU A 651 -11.32 26.20 -5.66
N ILE A 652 -10.38 25.34 -5.26
CA ILE A 652 -10.51 24.46 -4.08
C ILE A 652 -9.40 24.79 -3.09
N PHE A 653 -9.77 24.95 -1.84
CA PHE A 653 -8.84 25.17 -0.72
C PHE A 653 -9.21 24.27 0.45
N GLU A 654 -8.31 24.16 1.43
CA GLU A 654 -8.51 23.31 2.61
C GLU A 654 -8.79 24.15 3.85
N LEU A 655 -9.72 23.69 4.68
CA LEU A 655 -9.94 24.19 6.04
C LEU A 655 -9.62 23.09 7.04
N LEU A 656 -8.80 23.43 8.02
CA LEU A 656 -8.39 22.54 9.09
C LEU A 656 -9.03 23.00 10.40
N PHE A 657 -9.71 22.08 11.06
CA PHE A 657 -10.29 22.27 12.39
C PHE A 657 -9.57 21.37 13.36
N ASP A 658 -8.88 21.95 14.35
CA ASP A 658 -8.26 21.23 15.46
C ASP A 658 -9.03 21.58 16.74
N LEU A 659 -10.07 20.80 17.05
CA LEU A 659 -10.99 21.09 18.15
C LEU A 659 -10.73 20.18 19.36
N PRO A 660 -11.01 20.66 20.60
CA PRO A 660 -10.92 19.79 21.77
C PRO A 660 -11.93 18.64 21.70
N GLY A 661 -11.58 17.49 22.28
CA GLY A 661 -12.44 16.31 22.31
C GLY A 661 -11.94 15.17 21.43
N TYR A 662 -12.68 14.07 21.39
CA TYR A 662 -12.30 12.88 20.63
C TYR A 662 -12.66 13.04 19.15
N HIS A 663 -11.73 12.63 18.29
CA HIS A 663 -11.96 12.45 16.87
C HIS A 663 -12.88 11.26 16.62
N GLN A 664 -13.90 11.46 15.79
CA GLN A 664 -14.76 10.37 15.34
C GLN A 664 -14.19 9.72 14.08
N LEU A 665 -13.63 8.52 14.24
CA LEU A 665 -13.06 7.74 13.14
C LEU A 665 -14.12 7.35 12.09
N ASN A 666 -15.29 6.90 12.56
CA ASN A 666 -16.36 6.38 11.69
C ASN A 666 -17.61 7.27 11.76
N PRO A 667 -17.82 8.18 10.80
CA PRO A 667 -19.06 8.94 10.70
C PRO A 667 -20.22 8.04 10.25
N LEU A 668 -21.45 8.44 10.59
CA LEU A 668 -22.66 7.76 10.12
C LEU A 668 -22.94 8.17 8.67
N MET A 669 -23.01 7.19 7.78
CA MET A 669 -23.38 7.38 6.39
C MET A 669 -24.87 7.06 6.22
N LEU A 670 -25.67 8.06 5.86
CA LEU A 670 -27.11 7.90 5.63
C LEU A 670 -27.40 7.56 4.15
N GLU A 671 -28.52 6.89 3.88
CA GLU A 671 -28.94 6.47 2.53
C GLU A 671 -29.06 7.64 1.54
N ASN A 672 -29.32 8.85 2.04
CA ASN A 672 -29.40 10.09 1.26
C ASN A 672 -28.01 10.70 0.94
N LYS A 673 -26.91 9.95 1.14
CA LYS A 673 -25.53 10.40 0.91
C LYS A 673 -25.09 11.54 1.83
N THR A 674 -25.72 11.65 3.00
CA THR A 674 -25.29 12.57 4.06
C THR A 674 -24.29 11.89 4.98
N ILE A 675 -23.21 12.59 5.30
CA ILE A 675 -22.20 12.18 6.28
C ILE A 675 -22.50 12.90 7.59
N THR A 676 -22.84 12.15 8.64
CA THR A 676 -23.20 12.72 9.95
C THR A 676 -22.12 12.41 10.99
N PHE A 677 -21.64 13.47 11.64
CA PHE A 677 -20.70 13.43 12.76
C PHE A 677 -21.45 13.70 14.07
N GLU A 678 -21.29 12.80 15.05
CA GLU A 678 -21.74 12.97 16.42
C GLU A 678 -20.87 14.01 17.16
N THR A 679 -19.57 14.01 16.88
CA THR A 679 -18.58 14.95 17.41
C THR A 679 -17.67 15.44 16.30
N PHE A 680 -17.37 16.74 16.30
CA PHE A 680 -16.33 17.35 15.46
C PHE A 680 -15.01 17.60 16.23
N GLY A 681 -14.88 17.02 17.43
CA GLY A 681 -13.64 17.06 18.22
C GLY A 681 -12.46 16.39 17.50
N GLY A 682 -11.25 16.73 17.91
CA GLY A 682 -10.02 16.33 17.23
C GLY A 682 -9.79 17.09 15.92
N ARG A 683 -8.91 16.54 15.07
CA ARG A 683 -8.59 17.13 13.77
C ARG A 683 -9.60 16.75 12.70
N SER A 684 -10.12 17.72 11.97
CA SER A 684 -10.93 17.52 10.77
C SER A 684 -10.45 18.39 9.62
N ARG A 685 -10.32 17.81 8.42
CA ARG A 685 -9.90 18.49 7.20
C ARG A 685 -11.04 18.55 6.20
N LEU A 686 -11.50 19.75 5.86
CA LEU A 686 -12.50 19.98 4.81
C LEU A 686 -11.81 20.46 3.54
N LYS A 687 -12.12 19.85 2.40
CA LYS A 687 -11.86 20.44 1.08
C LYS A 687 -13.07 21.26 0.69
N ILE A 688 -12.87 22.57 0.55
CA ILE A 688 -13.90 23.55 0.23
C ILE A 688 -13.69 24.03 -1.19
N GLU A 689 -14.73 23.90 -1.99
CA GLU A 689 -14.83 24.47 -3.31
C GLU A 689 -15.54 25.82 -3.25
N LYS A 690 -14.97 26.80 -3.97
CA LYS A 690 -15.55 28.13 -4.16
C LYS A 690 -16.29 28.17 -5.49
N LEU A 691 -17.60 28.33 -5.40
CA LEU A 691 -18.51 28.35 -6.55
C LEU A 691 -18.69 29.79 -7.05
N GLN A 692 -18.47 30.02 -8.35
CA GLN A 692 -18.79 31.29 -9.02
C GLN A 692 -19.57 31.03 -10.31
N ILE A 693 -20.47 31.95 -10.66
CA ILE A 693 -21.31 31.82 -11.87
C ILE A 693 -20.42 31.76 -13.11
N TYR A 694 -20.78 30.89 -14.07
CA TYR A 694 -20.08 30.61 -15.32
C TYR A 694 -18.76 29.81 -15.20
N GLN A 695 -18.47 29.26 -14.02
CA GLN A 695 -17.43 28.25 -13.85
C GLN A 695 -18.00 26.83 -13.95
N ILE A 696 -17.14 25.86 -14.25
CA ILE A 696 -17.41 24.42 -14.14
C ILE A 696 -17.03 23.96 -12.74
N ASP A 697 -17.95 23.33 -12.04
CA ASP A 697 -17.76 22.85 -10.68
C ASP A 697 -16.99 21.51 -10.62
N TYR A 698 -16.66 21.05 -9.41
CA TYR A 698 -15.94 19.80 -9.13
C TYR A 698 -16.61 18.56 -9.74
N TYR A 699 -17.93 18.60 -9.99
CA TYR A 699 -18.68 17.50 -10.59
C TYR A 699 -18.93 17.70 -12.10
N GLY A 700 -18.26 18.67 -12.73
CA GLY A 700 -18.33 18.92 -14.17
C GLY A 700 -19.55 19.72 -14.62
N ASP A 701 -20.33 20.30 -13.71
CA ASP A 701 -21.56 21.03 -14.03
C ASP A 701 -21.29 22.54 -14.17
N LEU A 702 -21.99 23.20 -15.10
CA LEU A 702 -21.94 24.66 -15.23
C LEU A 702 -22.70 25.33 -14.09
N ILE A 703 -22.01 26.18 -13.33
CA ILE A 703 -22.61 26.97 -12.25
C ILE A 703 -23.42 28.11 -12.85
N THR A 704 -24.72 28.17 -12.53
CA THR A 704 -25.63 29.22 -13.03
C THR A 704 -26.19 30.07 -11.89
N ALA A 705 -26.91 31.15 -12.24
CA ALA A 705 -27.53 32.03 -11.27
C ALA A 705 -28.56 31.34 -10.36
N SER A 706 -29.12 30.19 -10.77
CA SER A 706 -30.06 29.43 -9.92
C SER A 706 -29.39 28.85 -8.67
N THR A 707 -28.10 28.53 -8.73
CA THR A 707 -27.32 28.03 -7.57
C THR A 707 -27.25 29.06 -6.43
N PHE A 708 -27.48 30.34 -6.74
CA PHE A 708 -27.39 31.47 -5.81
C PHE A 708 -28.76 31.96 -5.32
N GLN A 709 -29.85 31.28 -5.69
CA GLN A 709 -31.19 31.60 -5.21
C GLN A 709 -31.41 31.03 -3.79
N ASP A 710 -32.26 31.69 -3.01
CA ASP A 710 -32.67 31.26 -1.66
C ASP A 710 -31.52 31.03 -0.63
N VAL A 711 -30.39 31.71 -0.84
CA VAL A 711 -29.24 31.65 0.07
C VAL A 711 -29.45 32.61 1.25
N SER A 712 -29.52 32.07 2.47
CA SER A 712 -29.52 32.88 3.68
C SER A 712 -28.11 33.23 4.16
N ARG A 713 -27.89 34.52 4.43
CA ARG A 713 -26.65 35.08 5.00
C ARG A 713 -26.85 35.65 6.40
N LYS A 714 -28.03 35.39 6.98
CA LYS A 714 -28.43 35.98 8.26
C LYS A 714 -27.76 35.23 9.40
N ASP A 715 -26.80 35.83 10.07
CA ASP A 715 -26.07 35.19 11.18
C ASP A 715 -26.89 35.26 12.47
N ILE A 716 -27.12 34.11 13.10
CA ILE A 716 -27.97 34.01 14.30
C ILE A 716 -27.29 34.53 15.57
N PHE A 717 -25.97 34.73 15.57
CA PHE A 717 -25.17 35.20 16.70
C PHE A 717 -24.59 36.61 16.51
N SER A 718 -24.56 37.13 15.27
CA SER A 718 -23.97 38.44 14.94
C SER A 718 -24.77 39.19 13.88
N ASN A 719 -25.06 40.47 14.09
CA ASN A 719 -25.76 41.29 13.09
C ASN A 719 -24.83 41.83 11.98
N ALA A 720 -23.52 41.53 12.02
CA ALA A 720 -22.55 42.05 11.04
C ALA A 720 -22.86 41.58 9.61
N CYS A 721 -23.25 40.32 9.46
CA CYS A 721 -23.58 39.72 8.17
C CYS A 721 -24.90 40.23 7.60
N ASP A 722 -25.88 40.57 8.45
CA ASP A 722 -27.19 41.07 8.04
C ASP A 722 -27.08 42.43 7.33
N ALA A 723 -26.24 43.32 7.86
CA ALA A 723 -25.97 44.62 7.24
C ALA A 723 -25.33 44.45 5.84
N VAL A 724 -24.40 43.51 5.71
CA VAL A 724 -23.71 43.18 4.46
C VAL A 724 -24.66 42.56 3.44
N ALA A 725 -25.49 41.60 3.86
CA ALA A 725 -26.45 40.91 3.01
C ALA A 725 -27.54 41.83 2.44
N SER A 726 -27.91 42.88 3.18
CA SER A 726 -28.89 43.88 2.73
C SER A 726 -28.43 44.73 1.53
N LEU A 727 -27.11 44.79 1.29
CA LEU A 727 -26.51 45.63 0.27
C LEU A 727 -26.24 44.88 -1.05
N TYR A 728 -25.97 43.56 -1.00
CA TYR A 728 -25.61 42.77 -2.17
C TYR A 728 -25.80 41.25 -1.99
N SER A 729 -26.12 40.56 -3.09
CA SER A 729 -26.05 39.09 -3.19
C SER A 729 -24.61 38.61 -3.13
N PRO A 730 -24.34 37.42 -2.56
CA PRO A 730 -22.98 36.89 -2.49
C PRO A 730 -22.44 36.63 -3.90
N THR A 731 -21.19 37.02 -4.16
CA THR A 731 -20.52 36.82 -5.46
C THR A 731 -19.97 35.40 -5.64
N TYR A 732 -19.87 34.65 -4.54
CA TYR A 732 -19.46 33.25 -4.50
C TYR A 732 -20.18 32.51 -3.37
N LEU A 733 -20.23 31.18 -3.46
CA LEU A 733 -20.69 30.29 -2.39
C LEU A 733 -19.61 29.26 -2.10
N TYR A 734 -19.71 28.60 -0.96
CA TYR A 734 -18.80 27.51 -0.60
C TYR A 734 -19.53 26.18 -0.57
N ARG A 735 -18.82 25.10 -0.95
CA ARG A 735 -19.31 23.72 -0.88
C ARG A 735 -18.20 22.81 -0.38
N VAL A 736 -18.52 21.92 0.56
CA VAL A 736 -17.62 20.84 0.95
C VAL A 736 -17.64 19.79 -0.15
N VAL A 737 -16.46 19.45 -0.70
CA VAL A 737 -16.29 18.38 -1.71
C VAL A 737 -15.59 17.15 -1.14
N ALA A 738 -14.85 17.30 -0.03
CA ALA A 738 -14.35 16.18 0.74
C ALA A 738 -14.20 16.54 2.22
N ILE A 739 -14.28 15.53 3.09
CA ILE A 739 -14.05 15.65 4.54
C ILE A 739 -13.20 14.47 5.00
N ASN A 740 -12.08 14.75 5.67
CA ASN A 740 -11.13 13.74 6.19
C ASN A 740 -10.71 12.73 5.10
N GLY A 741 -10.48 13.23 3.88
CA GLY A 741 -10.14 12.41 2.71
C GLY A 741 -11.32 11.67 2.06
N ARG A 742 -12.51 11.67 2.65
CA ARG A 742 -13.72 11.07 2.06
C ARG A 742 -14.35 12.05 1.07
N ILE A 743 -14.44 11.65 -0.19
CA ILE A 743 -15.04 12.47 -1.24
C ILE A 743 -16.56 12.46 -1.06
N LEU A 744 -17.19 13.63 -1.13
CA LEU A 744 -18.63 13.76 -1.09
C LEU A 744 -19.19 13.50 -2.50
N PRO A 745 -20.19 12.61 -2.64
CA PRO A 745 -20.85 12.41 -3.92
C PRO A 745 -21.65 13.65 -4.33
N ARG A 746 -22.05 13.71 -5.59
CA ARG A 746 -22.93 14.76 -6.11
C ARG A 746 -24.19 14.90 -5.23
N HIS A 747 -24.47 16.13 -4.78
CA HIS A 747 -25.54 16.49 -3.82
C HIS A 747 -25.38 15.96 -2.39
N GLY A 748 -24.21 15.39 -2.04
CA GLY A 748 -23.90 14.99 -0.68
C GLY A 748 -23.82 16.17 0.28
N SER A 749 -24.14 15.93 1.54
CA SER A 749 -24.09 16.92 2.61
C SER A 749 -23.37 16.39 3.84
N VAL A 750 -22.85 17.31 4.64
CA VAL A 750 -22.21 17.02 5.93
C VAL A 750 -23.09 17.59 7.03
N GLN A 751 -23.34 16.78 8.06
CA GLN A 751 -24.09 17.17 9.25
C GLN A 751 -23.21 16.99 10.49
N ILE A 752 -23.15 18.02 11.34
CA ILE A 752 -22.44 17.97 12.62
C ILE A 752 -23.47 18.17 13.73
N LYS A 753 -23.58 17.23 14.66
CA LYS A 753 -24.51 17.38 15.78
C LYS A 753 -24.06 18.49 16.75
N LYS A 754 -25.02 19.30 17.19
CA LYS A 754 -24.83 20.54 17.98
C LYS A 754 -24.09 20.35 19.31
N HIS A 755 -24.00 19.13 19.84
CA HIS A 755 -23.22 18.83 21.05
C HIS A 755 -21.70 18.80 20.83
N SER A 756 -21.24 19.00 19.59
CA SER A 756 -19.83 19.21 19.28
C SER A 756 -19.32 20.54 19.87
N PRO A 757 -18.10 20.60 20.42
CA PRO A 757 -17.51 21.80 21.01
C PRO A 757 -17.31 22.98 20.04
N VAL A 758 -17.74 22.84 18.78
CA VAL A 758 -17.92 23.96 17.85
C VAL A 758 -18.91 24.99 18.44
N LEU A 759 -19.90 24.58 19.24
CA LEU A 759 -21.05 25.43 19.62
C LEU A 759 -21.66 25.10 20.99
N THR A 760 -20.95 25.34 22.08
CA THR A 760 -21.60 25.45 23.40
C THR A 760 -21.73 26.92 23.82
N SER A 761 -22.85 27.54 23.46
CA SER A 761 -23.44 28.62 24.25
C SER A 761 -24.56 28.02 25.10
N ASN A 762 -24.26 27.64 26.33
CA ASN A 762 -25.31 27.52 27.34
C ASN A 762 -24.79 28.12 28.63
N GLY A 763 -25.45 29.21 29.02
CA GLY A 763 -24.95 30.13 30.01
C GLY A 763 -24.80 29.51 31.39
N THR A 764 -23.70 29.80 32.05
CA THR A 764 -23.62 30.92 33.00
C THR A 764 -22.16 31.11 33.37
N ARG A 765 -21.64 32.34 33.20
CA ARG A 765 -20.38 32.85 33.78
C ARG A 765 -19.15 31.94 33.69
N GLU A 766 -18.39 32.06 32.61
CA GLU A 766 -17.06 32.68 32.54
C GLU A 766 -16.48 32.44 31.12
N GLU A 767 -15.52 33.27 30.74
CA GLU A 767 -15.03 33.55 29.38
C GLU A 767 -14.35 32.35 28.69
N ASP A 768 -15.08 31.61 27.87
CA ASP A 768 -14.53 30.76 26.80
C ASP A 768 -15.47 30.79 25.58
N GLU A 769 -15.79 31.99 25.09
CA GLU A 769 -16.43 32.14 23.77
C GLU A 769 -15.37 31.85 22.70
N PHE A 770 -15.46 30.70 22.04
CA PHE A 770 -14.76 30.44 20.76
C PHE A 770 -15.36 31.36 19.66
N LYS A 771 -15.10 32.67 19.74
CA LYS A 771 -15.32 33.61 18.64
C LYS A 771 -14.14 33.51 17.69
N MET A 772 -14.20 32.55 16.77
CA MET A 772 -13.38 32.60 15.56
C MET A 772 -13.92 33.75 14.70
N ASP A 773 -13.20 34.86 14.63
CA ASP A 773 -13.54 35.97 13.72
C ASP A 773 -13.73 35.41 12.31
N GLY A 774 -14.93 35.62 11.73
CA GLY A 774 -15.25 35.17 10.38
C GLY A 774 -15.97 33.82 10.27
N ILE A 775 -16.22 33.07 11.36
CA ILE A 775 -17.09 31.87 11.32
C ILE A 775 -18.45 32.18 11.94
N GLY A 776 -19.53 31.88 11.22
CA GLY A 776 -20.92 32.14 11.66
C GLY A 776 -21.86 30.99 11.36
N ILE A 777 -23.12 31.11 11.79
CA ILE A 777 -24.18 30.13 11.46
C ILE A 777 -25.44 30.86 11.03
N ASN A 778 -26.02 30.45 9.90
CA ASN A 778 -27.24 31.08 9.42
C ASN A 778 -28.52 30.46 10.02
N ASP A 779 -29.66 31.08 9.73
CA ASP A 779 -30.99 30.60 10.15
C ASP A 779 -31.45 29.31 9.43
N HIS A 780 -30.68 28.80 8.47
CA HIS A 780 -30.80 27.46 7.89
C HIS A 780 -29.85 26.44 8.54
N SER A 781 -29.21 26.81 9.66
CA SER A 781 -28.21 26.01 10.36
C SER A 781 -26.97 25.64 9.54
N GLN A 782 -26.63 26.42 8.51
CA GLN A 782 -25.43 26.22 7.71
C GLN A 782 -24.24 26.96 8.34
N LEU A 783 -23.06 26.33 8.31
CA LEU A 783 -21.81 27.00 8.68
C LEU A 783 -21.49 28.09 7.64
N MET A 784 -21.06 29.26 8.10
CA MET A 784 -20.68 30.39 7.26
C MET A 784 -19.21 30.77 7.47
N LEU A 785 -18.57 31.18 6.38
CA LEU A 785 -17.25 31.81 6.35
C LEU A 785 -17.40 33.23 5.81
N GLU A 786 -17.01 34.24 6.58
CA GLU A 786 -17.11 35.66 6.23
C GLU A 786 -18.50 36.03 5.66
N CYS A 787 -19.56 35.65 6.37
CA CYS A 787 -20.95 35.88 5.96
C CYS A 787 -21.39 35.18 4.66
N THR A 788 -20.65 34.16 4.21
CA THR A 788 -20.96 33.34 3.04
C THR A 788 -21.17 31.88 3.47
N PRO A 789 -22.32 31.27 3.20
CA PRO A 789 -22.60 29.92 3.66
C PRO A 789 -21.83 28.85 2.89
N ILE A 790 -21.48 27.79 3.61
CA ILE A 790 -21.10 26.50 3.05
C ILE A 790 -22.39 25.71 2.85
N ILE A 791 -22.85 25.65 1.61
CA ILE A 791 -24.25 25.31 1.27
C ILE A 791 -24.67 23.88 1.65
N ASN A 792 -23.71 22.98 1.82
CA ASN A 792 -23.94 21.57 2.14
C ASN A 792 -23.34 21.15 3.50
N LEU A 793 -23.00 22.08 4.39
CA LEU A 793 -22.53 21.79 5.73
C LEU A 793 -23.49 22.35 6.78
N PHE A 794 -24.17 21.46 7.50
CA PHE A 794 -25.23 21.78 8.45
C PHE A 794 -24.85 21.41 9.88
N ILE A 795 -25.26 22.24 10.82
CA ILE A 795 -25.19 21.97 12.26
C ILE A 795 -26.58 21.56 12.73
N VAL A 796 -26.76 20.30 13.17
CA VAL A 796 -28.07 19.71 13.48
C VAL A 796 -28.30 19.42 14.95
#